data_AF-A0A8J4XH99-F1
#
_entry.id   AF-A0A8J4XH99-F1
#
_cell.length_a   1.000
_cell.length_b   1.000
_cell.length_c   1.000
_cell.angle_alpha   90.00
_cell.angle_beta   90.00
_cell.angle_gamma   90.00
#
_symmetry.space_group_name_H-M   'P 1'
#
loop_
_entity.id
_entity.type
_entity.pdbx_description
1 polymer ?
#
loop_
_entity_poly.entity_id
_entity_poly.type
_entity_poly.pdbx_seq_one_letter_code
_entity_poly.pdbx_strand_id
1 'polypeptide(L)'
;MERTASDTETDDYEQPLLHRRKDDDIKRAPVLCSSRYGLALLSCYGFFVAYALRVNLSVAMVDMLKNSSSSNNVSGSVCPRHTSPARPSHNHTASVYDWNSETQGWILGSFFYGYIVTQIPGGYMARKYGAKWLLGFGILGTVIFTLLTPVAADLGAGYLIAVRVLEGIGEGVTFPAMHAMWASWAPPLERSRLLTISYSGAQLGTVVALPLSGQICFYLDWTYVFYIFGAIGLFWFFLWAFLVSNNPDTHTRISEVEKTYIKASLKKELSPSSAYIPWSSILTSLPLWAIVIAHFSYNWTFYTLLTLLPTYMNDILGFSIKENGMLSALPYLGCWLLSMGGGQLADHLRESCLFRTVTVRKAFTILGMVGPAVFLVAAGYTNCDYILAVVFLTISSSLGGFSASGFNINHLDIAPSYAGILLGITNTFATIPGMVGPVIARSLTKSNTMAEWRTVFFISAAINLFGAVFYTFFGKDLLEPLSRPVYPAMGKEKLHINIVVIGHVDSGKSTTTGHLIYKCGGIDKRTIEKFEKEAAEMGKGSFKYAWVLDKLKAERERGITIDISLWKFETSKYYVTIIDAPGHRDFIKNMITGTSQADCAVLIVAAGVGEFEAGISKNGQTREHALLAYTLGVKQLIVGVNKMDSTEPNYSQKRYEEIVKEVSTYIKKIGYNPDTVAFVPISGWNGDNMLEASPNMTWFKGWKITRKDGSASGTTLLEALDAIQPPSRPTDKPLRLPLQDVYKIGGIGTVPVGRVETGILKPGMVVTFAPVNVTTEVKSVEMHHEALSEALPGDNVGFNVKNVSVKDIRRGNVAGDSKNDPPQEAASFTAQVIILNHPGQISAGYAPVLDCHTAHIACKFAELKEKIDRRSGKKLEDNPKNLKSGDAAIVDMIPGKPMCVESFSEYPPLGRFAVRDMRQTVAVGVIKGVEKKAPTGGKVTKSAQKAQKAK
;
A
#
# COMPACT_ATOMS: atom_id res chain seq x y z
N MET A 1 -0.97 -59.32 7.05
CA MET A 1 -0.48 -59.02 8.41
C MET A 1 0.67 -58.03 8.29
N GLU A 2 0.54 -56.93 9.03
CA GLU A 2 1.31 -55.69 9.16
C GLU A 2 2.85 -55.74 9.04
N ARG A 3 3.48 -54.70 8.45
CA ARG A 3 4.25 -53.67 9.21
C ARG A 3 4.87 -52.56 8.33
N THR A 4 5.17 -51.47 9.02
CA THR A 4 5.51 -50.07 8.73
C THR A 4 6.96 -49.75 8.30
N ALA A 5 7.09 -48.69 7.49
CA ALA A 5 8.03 -47.53 7.48
C ALA A 5 9.48 -47.62 8.03
N SER A 6 10.45 -47.10 7.26
CA SER A 6 11.45 -46.08 7.71
C SER A 6 12.35 -45.58 6.56
N ASP A 7 12.78 -44.33 6.71
CA ASP A 7 13.54 -43.43 5.81
C ASP A 7 14.96 -43.89 5.43
N THR A 8 15.49 -43.37 4.31
CA THR A 8 16.85 -42.79 4.21
C THR A 8 17.11 -42.17 2.81
N GLU A 9 17.44 -40.87 2.79
CA GLU A 9 18.01 -40.12 1.66
C GLU A 9 19.51 -39.85 1.93
N THR A 10 20.36 -40.19 0.96
CA THR A 10 21.74 -39.71 0.63
C THR A 10 22.05 -40.30 -0.75
N ASP A 11 22.75 -39.71 -1.73
CA ASP A 11 23.49 -38.47 -1.96
C ASP A 11 23.57 -38.33 -3.50
N ASP A 12 23.60 -37.13 -4.08
CA ASP A 12 24.75 -36.69 -4.89
C ASP A 12 24.56 -35.29 -5.50
N TYR A 13 25.60 -34.49 -5.30
CA TYR A 13 25.82 -33.14 -5.80
C TYR A 13 26.57 -33.18 -7.13
N GLU A 14 26.05 -32.54 -8.19
CA GLU A 14 26.88 -31.92 -9.25
C GLU A 14 26.28 -30.57 -9.71
N GLN A 15 27.17 -29.63 -10.04
CA GLN A 15 27.06 -28.15 -10.16
C GLN A 15 26.29 -27.65 -11.43
N PRO A 16 26.22 -26.34 -11.82
CA PRO A 16 26.45 -25.03 -11.18
C PRO A 16 25.28 -23.99 -11.36
N LEU A 17 25.44 -22.83 -10.70
CA LEU A 17 24.77 -21.52 -10.87
C LEU A 17 23.83 -21.29 -12.10
N LEU A 18 22.54 -21.10 -11.82
CA LEU A 18 21.52 -20.25 -12.47
C LEU A 18 20.18 -20.98 -12.51
N HIS A 19 19.37 -20.91 -11.45
CA HIS A 19 17.91 -20.87 -11.59
C HIS A 19 17.25 -20.37 -10.30
N ARG A 20 16.45 -19.33 -10.50
CA ARG A 20 15.43 -18.77 -9.61
C ARG A 20 14.70 -19.90 -8.88
N ARG A 21 14.81 -19.99 -7.55
CA ARG A 21 13.99 -20.96 -6.77
C ARG A 21 12.52 -20.55 -6.86
N LYS A 22 11.71 -21.54 -7.24
CA LYS A 22 10.26 -21.58 -7.30
C LYS A 22 9.62 -21.00 -6.04
N ASP A 23 8.87 -19.91 -6.21
CA ASP A 23 7.66 -19.67 -5.42
C ASP A 23 6.70 -20.84 -5.70
N ASP A 24 5.90 -21.24 -4.71
CA ASP A 24 4.87 -22.29 -4.78
C ASP A 24 4.21 -22.36 -6.17
N ASP A 25 4.17 -23.55 -6.79
CA ASP A 25 3.59 -23.77 -8.13
C ASP A 25 2.09 -23.39 -8.14
N ILE A 26 1.79 -22.10 -8.33
CA ILE A 26 0.44 -21.60 -8.61
C ILE A 26 0.08 -22.11 -10.00
N LYS A 27 -0.75 -23.15 -10.08
CA LYS A 27 -1.27 -23.67 -11.35
C LYS A 27 -1.96 -22.53 -12.13
N ARG A 28 -1.52 -22.29 -13.36
CA ARG A 28 -2.18 -21.35 -14.29
C ARG A 28 -3.64 -21.74 -14.47
N ALA A 29 -4.54 -20.76 -14.41
CA ALA A 29 -5.95 -20.99 -14.64
C ALA A 29 -6.20 -21.42 -16.10
N PRO A 30 -7.07 -22.40 -16.35
CA PRO A 30 -7.42 -22.81 -17.72
C PRO A 30 -8.09 -21.67 -18.48
N VAL A 31 -7.84 -21.58 -19.79
CA VAL A 31 -8.44 -20.56 -20.67
C VAL A 31 -9.88 -20.93 -21.05
N LEU A 32 -10.16 -22.23 -21.22
CA LEU A 32 -11.49 -22.73 -21.55
C LEU A 32 -12.41 -22.63 -20.31
N CYS A 33 -13.63 -22.10 -20.50
CA CYS A 33 -14.61 -21.85 -19.43
C CYS A 33 -14.14 -20.87 -18.34
N SER A 34 -13.14 -20.04 -18.64
CA SER A 34 -12.61 -19.02 -17.74
C SER A 34 -13.57 -17.84 -17.58
N SER A 35 -13.91 -17.50 -16.34
CA SER A 35 -14.80 -16.37 -16.02
C SER A 35 -14.21 -15.01 -16.42
N ARG A 36 -12.88 -14.82 -16.39
CA ARG A 36 -12.22 -13.57 -16.86
C ARG A 36 -12.32 -13.39 -18.38
N TYR A 37 -12.19 -14.45 -19.17
CA TYR A 37 -12.42 -14.38 -20.62
C TYR A 37 -13.90 -14.19 -20.93
N GLY A 38 -14.81 -14.81 -20.16
CA GLY A 38 -16.25 -14.54 -20.24
C GLY A 38 -16.59 -13.06 -19.98
N LEU A 39 -15.99 -12.46 -18.95
CA LEU A 39 -16.08 -11.02 -18.70
C LEU A 39 -15.53 -10.22 -19.88
N ALA A 40 -14.36 -10.59 -20.41
CA ALA A 40 -13.75 -9.88 -21.53
C ALA A 40 -14.64 -9.86 -22.77
N LEU A 41 -15.29 -10.98 -23.10
CA LEU A 41 -16.21 -11.12 -24.24
C LEU A 41 -17.54 -10.37 -24.02
N LEU A 42 -18.12 -10.43 -22.83
CA LEU A 42 -19.33 -9.67 -22.50
C LEU A 42 -19.08 -8.16 -22.51
N SER A 43 -17.92 -7.73 -22.02
CA SER A 43 -17.47 -6.34 -22.12
C SER A 43 -17.21 -5.94 -23.57
N CYS A 44 -16.63 -6.82 -24.39
CA CYS A 44 -16.50 -6.61 -25.84
C CYS A 44 -17.87 -6.37 -26.49
N TYR A 45 -18.87 -7.18 -26.16
CA TYR A 45 -20.23 -6.95 -26.67
C TYR A 45 -20.82 -5.62 -26.16
N GLY A 46 -20.50 -5.20 -24.94
CA GLY A 46 -20.93 -3.90 -24.41
C GLY A 46 -20.33 -2.71 -25.15
N PHE A 47 -19.02 -2.74 -25.42
CA PHE A 47 -18.35 -1.72 -26.22
C PHE A 47 -18.80 -1.72 -27.69
N PHE A 48 -19.15 -2.90 -28.22
CA PHE A 48 -19.80 -3.03 -29.52
C PHE A 48 -21.12 -2.26 -29.56
N VAL A 49 -21.99 -2.48 -28.57
CA VAL A 49 -23.27 -1.78 -28.47
C VAL A 49 -23.04 -0.26 -28.35
N ALA A 50 -22.19 0.18 -27.42
CA ALA A 50 -21.93 1.61 -27.23
C ALA A 50 -21.45 2.30 -28.52
N TYR A 51 -20.49 1.72 -29.24
CA TYR A 51 -20.01 2.34 -30.48
C TYR A 51 -20.99 2.22 -31.65
N ALA A 52 -21.80 1.15 -31.72
CA ALA A 52 -22.87 1.05 -32.70
C ALA A 52 -23.93 2.14 -32.50
N LEU A 53 -24.31 2.41 -31.24
CA LEU A 53 -25.25 3.48 -30.88
C LEU A 53 -24.67 4.88 -31.12
N ARG A 54 -23.36 5.05 -30.96
CA ARG A 54 -22.68 6.32 -31.21
C ARG A 54 -22.66 6.69 -32.69
N VAL A 55 -22.28 5.73 -33.55
CA VAL A 55 -21.94 6.00 -34.96
C VAL A 55 -23.18 6.01 -35.86
N ASN A 56 -24.29 5.37 -35.45
CA ASN A 56 -25.52 5.25 -36.24
C ASN A 56 -26.04 6.56 -36.86
N LEU A 57 -25.96 7.69 -36.14
CA LEU A 57 -26.48 8.97 -36.60
C LEU A 57 -25.63 9.60 -37.69
N SER A 58 -24.32 9.34 -37.73
CA SER A 58 -23.45 9.89 -38.77
C SER A 58 -23.86 9.43 -40.17
N VAL A 59 -24.33 8.18 -40.29
CA VAL A 59 -24.85 7.61 -41.55
C VAL A 59 -26.31 7.99 -41.75
N ALA A 60 -27.14 7.88 -40.70
CA ALA A 60 -28.57 8.22 -40.78
C ALA A 60 -28.80 9.70 -41.15
N MET A 61 -27.93 10.62 -40.70
CA MET A 61 -28.02 12.04 -41.00
C MET A 61 -27.99 12.34 -42.51
N VAL A 62 -27.29 11.51 -43.31
CA VAL A 62 -27.26 11.67 -44.77
C VAL A 62 -28.64 11.44 -45.40
N ASP A 63 -29.46 10.58 -44.80
CA ASP A 63 -30.81 10.25 -45.27
C ASP A 63 -31.90 11.11 -44.62
N MET A 64 -31.62 11.71 -43.45
CA MET A 64 -32.51 12.64 -42.75
C MET A 64 -32.63 14.02 -43.42
N LEU A 65 -31.79 14.34 -44.41
CA LEU A 65 -31.68 15.67 -45.02
C LEU A 65 -32.25 15.73 -46.44
N LYS A 66 -32.84 16.86 -46.81
CA LYS A 66 -33.27 17.11 -48.19
C LYS A 66 -32.05 17.28 -49.12
N ASN A 67 -31.93 16.46 -50.16
CA ASN A 67 -30.93 16.66 -51.20
C ASN A 67 -31.30 17.90 -52.05
N SER A 68 -30.63 19.03 -51.81
CA SER A 68 -30.61 20.14 -52.77
C SER A 68 -29.66 19.79 -53.91
N SER A 69 -30.21 19.33 -55.03
CA SER A 69 -29.47 19.19 -56.29
C SER A 69 -29.08 20.56 -56.84
N SER A 70 -27.95 21.10 -56.37
CA SER A 70 -27.24 22.20 -57.04
C SER A 70 -26.18 21.62 -57.97
N SER A 71 -26.57 21.48 -59.23
CA SER A 71 -25.65 21.41 -60.37
C SER A 71 -24.71 22.61 -60.33
N ASN A 72 -23.40 22.38 -60.20
CA ASN A 72 -22.38 23.30 -60.68
C ASN A 72 -21.08 22.55 -60.98
N ASN A 73 -20.53 22.83 -62.16
CA ASN A 73 -19.26 22.33 -62.68
C ASN A 73 -18.12 22.56 -61.68
N VAL A 74 -17.44 21.50 -61.25
CA VAL A 74 -16.24 21.63 -60.40
C VAL A 74 -15.00 21.32 -61.23
N SER A 75 -14.13 22.32 -61.30
CA SER A 75 -12.73 22.31 -61.73
C SER A 75 -11.90 21.19 -61.09
N GLY A 76 -10.75 20.83 -61.67
CA GLY A 76 -9.92 19.65 -61.35
C GLY A 76 -9.29 19.53 -59.95
N SER A 77 -9.97 19.96 -58.89
CA SER A 77 -9.57 19.87 -57.48
C SER A 77 -10.27 18.76 -56.69
N VAL A 78 -11.15 17.96 -57.33
CA VAL A 78 -11.95 16.86 -56.75
C VAL A 78 -11.99 15.69 -57.75
N CYS A 79 -12.09 14.44 -57.28
CA CYS A 79 -12.08 13.25 -58.14
C CYS A 79 -13.44 12.94 -58.80
N PRO A 80 -13.47 12.22 -59.93
CA PRO A 80 -14.72 11.88 -60.63
C PRO A 80 -15.65 11.01 -59.77
N ARG A 81 -16.96 11.27 -59.77
CA ARG A 81 -17.96 10.47 -59.03
C ARG A 81 -18.12 9.06 -59.61
N HIS A 82 -18.26 8.07 -58.72
CA HIS A 82 -18.57 6.68 -59.07
C HIS A 82 -20.03 6.52 -59.55
N THR A 83 -20.27 5.64 -60.53
CA THR A 83 -21.61 5.28 -61.02
C THR A 83 -22.42 4.62 -59.91
N SER A 84 -23.48 5.30 -59.44
CA SER A 84 -24.33 4.81 -58.35
C SER A 84 -25.34 3.77 -58.83
N PRO A 85 -25.56 2.66 -58.11
CA PRO A 85 -26.67 1.75 -58.39
C PRO A 85 -28.02 2.45 -58.16
N ALA A 86 -29.03 2.14 -58.98
CA ALA A 86 -30.38 2.71 -58.84
C ALA A 86 -30.97 2.36 -57.45
N ARG A 87 -31.49 3.37 -56.72
CA ARG A 87 -32.19 3.15 -55.44
C ARG A 87 -33.46 2.32 -55.68
N PRO A 88 -33.72 1.25 -54.90
CA PRO A 88 -34.96 0.48 -55.00
C PRO A 88 -36.14 1.34 -54.55
N SER A 89 -37.24 1.31 -55.31
CA SER A 89 -38.47 2.03 -54.96
C SER A 89 -39.13 1.41 -53.74
N HIS A 90 -39.10 2.11 -52.61
CA HIS A 90 -39.85 1.77 -51.40
C HIS A 90 -40.57 3.02 -50.86
N ASN A 91 -41.67 2.83 -50.13
CA ASN A 91 -42.45 3.93 -49.58
C ASN A 91 -41.67 4.59 -48.43
N HIS A 92 -41.08 5.76 -48.68
CA HIS A 92 -40.48 6.58 -47.62
C HIS A 92 -41.58 7.05 -46.67
N THR A 93 -41.62 6.50 -45.46
CA THR A 93 -42.57 6.90 -44.41
C THR A 93 -41.97 7.86 -43.39
N ALA A 94 -40.64 7.94 -43.33
CA ALA A 94 -39.94 8.82 -42.42
C ALA A 94 -39.87 10.27 -42.92
N SER A 95 -39.88 11.20 -41.97
CA SER A 95 -39.72 12.63 -42.17
C SER A 95 -38.31 12.98 -42.62
N VAL A 96 -38.20 14.05 -43.42
CA VAL A 96 -36.93 14.61 -43.91
C VAL A 96 -36.87 16.09 -43.52
N TYR A 97 -35.73 16.50 -42.98
CA TYR A 97 -35.55 17.82 -42.36
C TYR A 97 -34.64 18.73 -43.20
N ASP A 98 -34.80 20.04 -43.01
CA ASP A 98 -33.99 21.08 -43.65
C ASP A 98 -33.06 21.72 -42.60
N TRP A 99 -32.00 21.00 -42.22
CA TRP A 99 -31.00 21.48 -41.27
C TRP A 99 -29.77 21.98 -42.01
N ASN A 100 -29.33 23.21 -41.71
CA ASN A 100 -28.09 23.76 -42.27
C ASN A 100 -26.85 23.04 -41.72
N SER A 101 -25.70 23.20 -42.38
CA SER A 101 -24.44 22.53 -41.97
C SER A 101 -24.00 22.85 -40.54
N GLU A 102 -24.38 24.03 -40.02
CA GLU A 102 -24.08 24.41 -38.64
C GLU A 102 -24.92 23.60 -37.64
N THR A 103 -26.23 23.48 -37.88
CA THR A 103 -27.15 22.68 -37.05
C THR A 103 -26.77 21.21 -37.05
N GLN A 104 -26.40 20.67 -38.22
CA GLN A 104 -25.90 19.31 -38.34
C GLN A 104 -24.64 19.09 -37.48
N GLY A 105 -23.71 20.05 -37.49
CA GLY A 105 -22.52 20.04 -36.66
C GLY A 105 -22.84 20.05 -35.16
N TRP A 106 -23.79 20.88 -34.73
CA TRP A 106 -24.25 20.93 -33.33
C TRP A 106 -24.92 19.62 -32.89
N ILE A 107 -25.76 19.02 -33.74
CA ILE A 107 -26.40 17.73 -33.45
C ILE A 107 -25.35 16.63 -33.29
N LEU A 108 -24.40 16.51 -34.23
CA LEU A 108 -23.33 15.50 -34.14
C LEU A 108 -22.40 15.73 -32.94
N GLY A 109 -22.07 16.99 -32.66
CA GLY A 109 -21.17 17.37 -31.56
C GLY A 109 -21.79 17.26 -30.16
N SER A 110 -23.11 17.42 -30.05
CA SER A 110 -23.86 17.47 -28.77
C SER A 110 -23.59 16.27 -27.85
N PHE A 111 -23.38 15.08 -28.42
CA PHE A 111 -23.01 13.87 -27.69
C PHE A 111 -21.77 14.07 -26.80
N PHE A 112 -20.72 14.72 -27.33
CA PHE A 112 -19.45 14.85 -26.61
C PHE A 112 -19.54 15.81 -25.41
N TYR A 113 -20.46 16.76 -25.44
CA TYR A 113 -20.72 17.66 -24.30
C TYR A 113 -21.32 16.91 -23.10
N GLY A 114 -22.19 15.92 -23.34
CA GLY A 114 -22.65 15.03 -22.28
C GLY A 114 -21.56 14.05 -21.84
N TYR A 115 -20.82 13.51 -22.81
CA TYR A 115 -19.78 12.49 -22.59
C TYR A 115 -18.65 12.96 -21.68
N ILE A 116 -18.22 14.22 -21.77
CA ILE A 116 -17.12 14.76 -20.98
C ILE A 116 -17.47 14.94 -19.49
N VAL A 117 -18.75 15.21 -19.18
CA VAL A 117 -19.24 15.54 -17.83
C VAL A 117 -19.10 14.36 -16.87
N THR A 118 -19.36 13.14 -17.33
CA THR A 118 -19.44 11.95 -16.47
C THR A 118 -18.16 11.12 -16.42
N GLN A 119 -17.10 11.47 -17.15
CA GLN A 119 -15.84 10.70 -17.16
C GLN A 119 -15.16 10.62 -15.79
N ILE A 120 -14.82 11.76 -15.19
CA ILE A 120 -14.15 11.83 -13.89
C ILE A 120 -15.08 11.36 -12.76
N PRO A 121 -16.36 11.82 -12.68
CA PRO A 121 -17.31 11.29 -11.71
C PRO A 121 -17.54 9.78 -11.88
N GLY A 122 -17.54 9.28 -13.12
CA GLY A 122 -17.71 7.86 -13.45
C GLY A 122 -16.61 7.00 -12.84
N GLY A 123 -15.35 7.42 -12.96
CA GLY A 123 -14.23 6.72 -12.31
C GLY A 123 -14.34 6.67 -10.79
N TYR A 124 -14.81 7.77 -10.17
CA TYR A 124 -15.05 7.85 -8.73
C TYR A 124 -16.24 6.98 -8.28
N MET A 125 -17.37 7.05 -8.99
CA MET A 125 -18.57 6.27 -8.72
C MET A 125 -18.35 4.77 -8.91
N ALA A 126 -17.53 4.37 -9.90
CA ALA A 126 -17.21 2.97 -10.15
C ALA A 126 -16.51 2.33 -8.93
N ARG A 127 -15.65 3.10 -8.26
CA ARG A 127 -15.00 2.69 -7.01
C ARG A 127 -15.99 2.63 -5.84
N LYS A 128 -16.87 3.62 -5.71
CA LYS A 128 -17.76 3.75 -4.54
C LYS A 128 -18.97 2.80 -4.58
N TYR A 129 -19.62 2.67 -5.73
CA TYR A 129 -20.89 1.95 -5.90
C TYR A 129 -20.72 0.62 -6.68
N GLY A 130 -19.52 0.35 -7.19
CA GLY A 130 -19.20 -0.83 -7.98
C GLY A 130 -19.36 -0.60 -9.48
N ALA A 131 -18.38 -1.07 -10.25
CA ALA A 131 -18.29 -0.85 -11.70
C ALA A 131 -19.38 -1.54 -12.52
N LYS A 132 -19.93 -2.69 -12.07
CA LYS A 132 -20.92 -3.50 -12.80
C LYS A 132 -22.17 -2.69 -13.13
N TRP A 133 -22.79 -2.15 -12.10
CA TRP A 133 -24.07 -1.46 -12.24
C TRP A 133 -23.89 -0.09 -12.87
N LEU A 134 -22.78 0.59 -12.60
CA LEU A 134 -22.49 1.87 -13.24
C LEU A 134 -22.35 1.71 -14.76
N LEU A 135 -21.58 0.71 -15.23
CA LEU A 135 -21.47 0.41 -16.67
C LEU A 135 -22.80 -0.04 -17.27
N GLY A 136 -23.51 -0.93 -16.59
CA GLY A 136 -24.79 -1.48 -17.06
C GLY A 136 -25.87 -0.39 -17.21
N PHE A 137 -26.08 0.43 -16.18
CA PHE A 137 -27.06 1.51 -16.24
C PHE A 137 -26.63 2.66 -17.16
N GLY A 138 -25.33 2.90 -17.32
CA GLY A 138 -24.81 3.86 -18.28
C GLY A 138 -25.22 3.50 -19.72
N ILE A 139 -24.91 2.27 -20.15
CA ILE A 139 -25.28 1.78 -21.49
C ILE A 139 -26.80 1.64 -21.64
N LEU A 140 -27.52 1.17 -20.60
CA LEU A 140 -28.99 1.09 -20.66
C LEU A 140 -29.62 2.47 -20.87
N GLY A 141 -29.12 3.49 -20.16
CA GLY A 141 -29.57 4.87 -20.34
C GLY A 141 -29.38 5.33 -21.79
N THR A 142 -28.18 5.11 -22.35
CA THR A 142 -27.91 5.41 -23.76
C THR A 142 -28.87 4.68 -24.70
N VAL A 143 -29.09 3.38 -24.50
CA VAL A 143 -30.02 2.58 -25.31
C VAL A 143 -31.43 3.17 -25.31
N ILE A 144 -31.95 3.56 -24.13
CA ILE A 144 -33.28 4.16 -24.01
C ILE A 144 -33.35 5.48 -24.80
N PHE A 145 -32.34 6.34 -24.65
CA PHE A 145 -32.30 7.61 -25.37
C PHE A 145 -32.11 7.44 -26.88
N THR A 146 -31.39 6.40 -27.32
CA THR A 146 -31.28 6.06 -28.74
C THR A 146 -32.62 5.61 -29.32
N LEU A 147 -33.41 4.83 -28.59
CA LEU A 147 -34.77 4.46 -29.01
C LEU A 147 -35.71 5.68 -29.12
N LEU A 148 -35.45 6.74 -28.34
CA LEU A 148 -36.20 7.99 -28.38
C LEU A 148 -35.72 8.97 -29.48
N THR A 149 -34.58 8.69 -30.12
CA THR A 149 -33.96 9.58 -31.13
C THR A 149 -34.88 9.91 -32.30
N PRO A 150 -35.60 8.95 -32.93
CA PRO A 150 -36.55 9.26 -34.00
C PRO A 150 -37.65 10.24 -33.56
N VAL A 151 -38.25 9.99 -32.39
CA VAL A 151 -39.31 10.85 -31.84
C VAL A 151 -38.77 12.25 -31.52
N ALA A 152 -37.55 12.35 -31.00
CA ALA A 152 -36.92 13.63 -30.70
C ALA A 152 -36.56 14.42 -31.98
N ALA A 153 -36.19 13.75 -33.07
CA ALA A 153 -35.95 14.39 -34.35
C ALA A 153 -37.22 15.03 -34.92
N ASP A 154 -38.38 14.35 -34.79
CA ASP A 154 -39.69 14.88 -35.22
C ASP A 154 -40.14 16.10 -34.41
N LEU A 155 -39.81 16.15 -33.12
CA LEU A 155 -40.10 17.30 -32.25
C LEU A 155 -39.20 18.51 -32.55
N GLY A 156 -38.05 18.30 -33.19
CA GLY A 156 -37.14 19.34 -33.67
C GLY A 156 -35.69 19.19 -33.19
N ALA A 157 -34.79 19.91 -33.87
CA ALA A 157 -33.34 19.80 -33.67
C ALA A 157 -32.88 20.02 -32.21
N GLY A 158 -33.54 20.90 -31.45
CA GLY A 158 -33.21 21.16 -30.04
C GLY A 158 -33.47 19.95 -29.12
N TYR A 159 -34.56 19.21 -29.35
CA TYR A 159 -34.86 18.00 -28.59
C TYR A 159 -33.91 16.87 -28.94
N LEU A 160 -33.54 16.75 -30.22
CA LEU A 160 -32.53 15.80 -30.67
C LEU A 160 -31.16 16.08 -30.03
N ILE A 161 -30.75 17.35 -29.94
CA ILE A 161 -29.54 17.78 -29.23
C ILE A 161 -29.61 17.38 -27.75
N ALA A 162 -30.75 17.60 -27.07
CA ALA A 162 -30.91 17.23 -25.68
C ALA A 162 -30.79 15.72 -25.44
N VAL A 163 -31.44 14.90 -26.28
CA VAL A 163 -31.34 13.43 -26.23
C VAL A 163 -29.90 12.97 -26.44
N ARG A 164 -29.19 13.58 -27.40
CA ARG A 164 -27.77 13.28 -27.67
C ARG A 164 -26.85 13.62 -26.50
N VAL A 165 -27.09 14.73 -25.80
CA VAL A 165 -26.36 15.06 -24.57
C VAL A 165 -26.61 13.98 -23.50
N LEU A 166 -27.85 13.51 -23.34
CA LEU A 166 -28.18 12.46 -22.38
C LEU A 166 -27.55 11.11 -22.74
N GLU A 167 -27.50 10.74 -24.02
CA GLU A 167 -26.73 9.59 -24.51
C GLU A 167 -25.25 9.68 -24.13
N GLY A 168 -24.67 10.86 -24.30
CA GLY A 168 -23.29 11.17 -23.89
C GLY A 168 -23.07 10.97 -22.39
N ILE A 169 -23.96 11.50 -21.55
CA ILE A 169 -23.90 11.36 -20.09
C ILE A 169 -23.89 9.87 -19.69
N GLY A 170 -24.75 9.06 -20.32
CA GLY A 170 -24.83 7.61 -20.10
C GLY A 170 -23.56 6.87 -20.52
N GLU A 171 -23.03 7.15 -21.71
CA GLU A 171 -21.81 6.50 -22.20
C GLU A 171 -20.54 6.96 -21.49
N GLY A 172 -20.51 8.16 -20.90
CA GLY A 172 -19.31 8.74 -20.33
C GLY A 172 -18.72 7.95 -19.17
N VAL A 173 -19.52 7.12 -18.49
CA VAL A 173 -19.02 6.25 -17.40
C VAL A 173 -18.41 4.93 -17.88
N THR A 174 -18.58 4.59 -19.16
CA THR A 174 -18.31 3.24 -19.72
C THR A 174 -16.84 2.82 -19.58
N PHE A 175 -15.92 3.64 -20.08
CA PHE A 175 -14.49 3.38 -20.05
C PHE A 175 -13.94 3.40 -18.60
N PRO A 176 -14.21 4.44 -17.78
CA PRO A 176 -13.78 4.48 -16.38
C PRO A 176 -14.27 3.30 -15.55
N ALA A 177 -15.54 2.92 -15.70
CA ALA A 177 -16.11 1.78 -14.99
C ALA A 177 -15.42 0.47 -15.39
N MET A 178 -15.17 0.24 -16.69
CA MET A 178 -14.50 -0.97 -17.12
C MET A 178 -13.04 -1.06 -16.63
N HIS A 179 -12.29 0.05 -16.60
CA HIS A 179 -10.93 0.06 -16.03
C HIS A 179 -10.94 -0.23 -14.52
N ALA A 180 -11.93 0.30 -13.79
CA ALA A 180 -12.11 -0.04 -12.38
C ALA A 180 -12.45 -1.54 -12.19
N MET A 181 -13.23 -2.13 -13.09
CA MET A 181 -13.51 -3.57 -13.09
C MET A 181 -12.24 -4.39 -13.32
N TRP A 182 -11.44 -4.01 -14.32
CA TRP A 182 -10.23 -4.75 -14.68
C TRP A 182 -9.14 -4.71 -13.60
N ALA A 183 -9.11 -3.69 -12.74
CA ALA A 183 -8.24 -3.65 -11.59
C ALA A 183 -8.44 -4.83 -10.62
N SER A 184 -9.67 -5.35 -10.51
CA SER A 184 -10.01 -6.49 -9.65
C SER A 184 -9.96 -7.85 -10.36
N TRP A 185 -9.95 -7.87 -11.70
CA TRP A 185 -10.14 -9.08 -12.51
C TRP A 185 -8.94 -9.49 -13.37
N ALA A 186 -8.06 -8.55 -13.77
CA ALA A 186 -6.97 -8.83 -14.71
C ALA A 186 -5.62 -9.04 -13.98
N PRO A 187 -5.05 -10.27 -14.04
CA PRO A 187 -3.68 -10.52 -13.59
C PRO A 187 -2.66 -9.70 -14.40
N PRO A 188 -1.56 -9.20 -13.79
CA PRO A 188 -0.64 -8.25 -14.44
C PRO A 188 0.00 -8.73 -15.77
N LEU A 189 0.24 -10.04 -15.90
CA LEU A 189 0.87 -10.64 -17.09
C LEU A 189 -0.13 -10.94 -18.23
N GLU A 190 -1.44 -10.81 -17.97
CA GLU A 190 -2.50 -11.07 -18.96
C GLU A 190 -3.36 -9.83 -19.24
N ARG A 191 -2.98 -8.67 -18.69
CA ARG A 191 -3.71 -7.42 -18.83
C ARG A 191 -3.88 -7.02 -20.29
N SER A 192 -2.84 -7.15 -21.10
CA SER A 192 -2.93 -6.71 -22.50
C SER A 192 -3.93 -7.55 -23.28
N ARG A 193 -3.86 -8.87 -23.14
CA ARG A 193 -4.81 -9.79 -23.78
C ARG A 193 -6.26 -9.50 -23.41
N LEU A 194 -6.54 -9.41 -22.10
CA LEU A 194 -7.90 -9.25 -21.60
C LEU A 194 -8.50 -7.88 -21.98
N LEU A 195 -7.73 -6.80 -21.83
CA LEU A 195 -8.21 -5.46 -22.16
C LEU A 195 -8.39 -5.26 -23.67
N THR A 196 -7.46 -5.75 -24.51
CA THR A 196 -7.63 -5.62 -25.96
C THR A 196 -8.86 -6.37 -26.43
N ILE A 197 -9.14 -7.57 -25.88
CA ILE A 197 -10.38 -8.29 -26.21
C ILE A 197 -11.60 -7.43 -25.83
N SER A 198 -11.65 -6.88 -24.62
CA SER A 198 -12.78 -6.04 -24.19
C SER A 198 -12.98 -4.77 -25.01
N TYR A 199 -11.91 -4.02 -25.27
CA TYR A 199 -12.05 -2.74 -25.97
C TYR A 199 -12.13 -2.90 -27.49
N SER A 200 -11.73 -4.05 -28.04
CA SER A 200 -11.88 -4.35 -29.47
C SER A 200 -13.33 -4.25 -29.94
N GLY A 201 -14.29 -4.48 -29.03
CA GLY A 201 -15.71 -4.29 -29.28
C GLY A 201 -16.06 -2.92 -29.86
N ALA A 202 -15.37 -1.85 -29.44
CA ALA A 202 -15.61 -0.50 -29.96
C ALA A 202 -15.36 -0.41 -31.49
N GLN A 203 -14.25 -0.99 -31.94
CA GLN A 203 -13.90 -1.02 -33.36
C GLN A 203 -14.86 -1.94 -34.12
N LEU A 204 -15.15 -3.12 -33.57
CA LEU A 204 -16.09 -4.07 -34.17
C LEU A 204 -17.50 -3.48 -34.32
N GLY A 205 -17.96 -2.72 -33.32
CA GLY A 205 -19.23 -2.00 -33.33
C GLY A 205 -19.30 -1.02 -34.49
N THR A 206 -18.21 -0.27 -34.71
CA THR A 206 -18.11 0.69 -35.83
C THR A 206 -18.07 -0.03 -37.19
N VAL A 207 -17.31 -1.12 -37.29
CA VAL A 207 -17.19 -1.95 -38.51
C VAL A 207 -18.53 -2.55 -38.94
N VAL A 208 -19.37 -2.96 -37.98
CA VAL A 208 -20.69 -3.52 -38.29
C VAL A 208 -21.73 -2.41 -38.47
N ALA A 209 -21.71 -1.38 -37.62
CA ALA A 209 -22.73 -0.34 -37.65
C ALA A 209 -22.68 0.51 -38.92
N LEU A 210 -21.49 0.93 -39.39
CA LEU A 210 -21.38 1.79 -40.58
C LEU A 210 -22.01 1.16 -41.84
N PRO A 211 -21.63 -0.08 -42.25
CA PRO A 211 -22.25 -0.71 -43.42
C PRO A 211 -23.71 -1.09 -43.18
N LEU A 212 -24.06 -1.59 -41.99
CA LEU A 212 -25.43 -2.03 -41.71
C LEU A 212 -26.40 -0.84 -41.68
N SER A 213 -26.02 0.30 -41.09
CA SER A 213 -26.79 1.55 -41.16
C SER A 213 -26.96 1.99 -42.62
N GLY A 214 -25.91 1.95 -43.44
CA GLY A 214 -25.99 2.30 -44.86
C GLY A 214 -26.92 1.39 -45.67
N GLN A 215 -26.94 0.09 -45.36
CA GLN A 215 -27.87 -0.88 -45.96
C GLN A 215 -29.31 -0.68 -45.48
N ILE A 216 -29.51 -0.44 -44.18
CA ILE A 216 -30.84 -0.16 -43.62
C ILE A 216 -31.40 1.10 -44.26
N CYS A 217 -30.67 2.21 -44.32
CA CYS A 217 -31.12 3.44 -44.98
C CYS A 217 -31.36 3.27 -46.50
N PHE A 218 -30.73 2.29 -47.15
CA PHE A 218 -30.91 2.05 -48.58
C PHE A 218 -32.18 1.24 -48.89
N TYR A 219 -32.56 0.30 -48.03
CA TYR A 219 -33.71 -0.60 -48.23
C TYR A 219 -34.94 -0.26 -47.37
N LEU A 220 -34.75 0.46 -46.26
CA LEU A 220 -35.73 0.87 -45.27
C LEU A 220 -35.50 2.36 -44.94
N ASP A 221 -36.26 2.89 -43.98
CA ASP A 221 -36.07 4.26 -43.46
C ASP A 221 -34.96 4.36 -42.39
N TRP A 222 -34.39 5.56 -42.24
CA TRP A 222 -33.36 5.87 -41.26
C TRP A 222 -33.76 5.61 -39.79
N THR A 223 -35.06 5.63 -39.47
CA THR A 223 -35.58 5.41 -38.11
C THR A 223 -35.28 4.00 -37.59
N TYR A 224 -35.30 2.99 -38.47
CA TYR A 224 -35.04 1.59 -38.13
C TYR A 224 -33.61 1.34 -37.63
N VAL A 225 -32.67 2.19 -38.03
CA VAL A 225 -31.29 2.11 -37.54
C VAL A 225 -31.27 2.22 -36.01
N PHE A 226 -32.02 3.18 -35.46
CA PHE A 226 -32.06 3.43 -34.01
C PHE A 226 -32.78 2.31 -33.26
N TYR A 227 -33.87 1.78 -33.81
CA TYR A 227 -34.63 0.69 -33.18
C TYR A 227 -33.87 -0.63 -33.15
N ILE A 228 -33.20 -1.01 -34.24
CA ILE A 228 -32.45 -2.27 -34.32
C ILE A 228 -31.27 -2.25 -33.35
N PHE A 229 -30.44 -1.20 -33.37
CA PHE A 229 -29.29 -1.11 -32.47
C PHE A 229 -29.72 -0.94 -31.01
N GLY A 230 -30.82 -0.22 -30.74
CA GLY A 230 -31.39 -0.11 -29.40
C GLY A 230 -31.87 -1.46 -28.84
N ALA A 231 -32.55 -2.28 -29.65
CA ALA A 231 -33.00 -3.61 -29.24
C ALA A 231 -31.84 -4.56 -28.92
N ILE A 232 -30.77 -4.53 -29.73
CA ILE A 232 -29.52 -5.27 -29.47
C ILE A 232 -28.91 -4.86 -28.11
N GLY A 233 -28.93 -3.56 -27.81
CA GLY A 233 -28.43 -3.04 -26.54
C GLY A 233 -29.26 -3.44 -25.31
N LEU A 234 -30.60 -3.48 -25.43
CA LEU A 234 -31.47 -3.99 -24.35
C LEU A 234 -31.14 -5.45 -24.03
N PHE A 235 -30.96 -6.29 -25.05
CA PHE A 235 -30.58 -7.68 -24.88
C PHE A 235 -29.23 -7.83 -24.18
N TRP A 236 -28.24 -7.01 -24.54
CA TRP A 236 -26.95 -6.98 -23.86
C TRP A 236 -27.09 -6.64 -22.38
N PHE A 237 -27.91 -5.65 -22.00
CA PHE A 237 -28.08 -5.26 -20.60
C PHE A 237 -28.60 -6.42 -19.74
N PHE A 238 -29.55 -7.21 -20.24
CA PHE A 238 -30.02 -8.40 -19.54
C PHE A 238 -28.88 -9.41 -19.32
N LEU A 239 -28.10 -9.71 -20.36
CA LEU A 239 -26.94 -10.61 -20.23
C LEU A 239 -25.92 -10.08 -19.21
N TRP A 240 -25.61 -8.78 -19.26
CA TRP A 240 -24.67 -8.13 -18.34
C TRP A 240 -25.15 -8.19 -16.87
N ALA A 241 -26.44 -7.93 -16.63
CA ALA A 241 -27.03 -7.94 -15.31
C ALA A 241 -26.96 -9.32 -14.64
N PHE A 242 -27.16 -10.40 -15.41
CA PHE A 242 -27.18 -11.77 -14.87
C PHE A 242 -25.82 -12.47 -14.85
N LEU A 243 -24.92 -12.17 -15.79
CA LEU A 243 -23.69 -12.97 -15.98
C LEU A 243 -22.43 -12.36 -15.35
N VAL A 244 -22.42 -11.08 -14.99
CA VAL A 244 -21.22 -10.37 -14.50
C VAL A 244 -21.29 -10.07 -13.01
N SER A 245 -20.14 -10.06 -12.32
CA SER A 245 -20.01 -9.63 -10.91
C SER A 245 -18.89 -8.61 -10.73
N ASN A 246 -19.01 -7.75 -9.71
CA ASN A 246 -18.02 -6.69 -9.41
C ASN A 246 -16.63 -7.25 -9.04
N ASN A 247 -16.59 -8.34 -8.27
CA ASN A 247 -15.35 -8.93 -7.80
C ASN A 247 -15.37 -10.45 -8.06
N PRO A 248 -14.20 -11.08 -8.22
CA PRO A 248 -14.10 -12.54 -8.30
C PRO A 248 -14.76 -13.27 -7.11
N ASP A 249 -14.80 -12.64 -5.93
CA ASP A 249 -15.42 -13.21 -4.73
C ASP A 249 -16.94 -13.29 -4.75
N THR A 250 -17.59 -12.38 -5.47
CA THR A 250 -19.05 -12.33 -5.59
C THR A 250 -19.53 -13.00 -6.89
N HIS A 251 -18.64 -13.59 -7.65
CA HIS A 251 -18.97 -14.28 -8.89
C HIS A 251 -19.44 -15.71 -8.60
N THR A 252 -20.65 -16.05 -9.06
CA THR A 252 -21.31 -17.32 -8.73
C THR A 252 -20.77 -18.52 -9.52
N ARG A 253 -20.16 -18.29 -10.69
CA ARG A 253 -19.73 -19.34 -11.62
C ARG A 253 -18.20 -19.47 -11.76
N ILE A 254 -17.42 -18.77 -10.94
CA ILE A 254 -15.95 -18.79 -11.05
C ILE A 254 -15.38 -20.06 -10.44
N SER A 255 -14.39 -20.67 -11.08
CA SER A 255 -13.68 -21.82 -10.51
C SER A 255 -12.76 -21.39 -9.37
N GLU A 256 -12.63 -22.20 -8.32
CA GLU A 256 -11.76 -21.89 -7.17
C GLU A 256 -10.27 -21.81 -7.56
N VAL A 257 -9.85 -22.54 -8.59
CA VAL A 257 -8.49 -22.45 -9.16
C VAL A 257 -8.25 -21.06 -9.76
N GLU A 258 -9.19 -20.59 -10.58
CA GLU A 258 -9.11 -19.28 -11.23
C GLU A 258 -9.19 -18.14 -10.22
N LYS A 259 -10.07 -18.26 -9.23
CA LYS A 259 -10.21 -17.29 -8.13
C LYS A 259 -8.92 -17.18 -7.32
N THR A 260 -8.29 -18.31 -7.00
CA THR A 260 -7.01 -18.33 -6.27
C THR A 260 -5.88 -17.73 -7.12
N TYR A 261 -5.83 -18.05 -8.42
CA TYR A 261 -4.85 -17.47 -9.35
C TYR A 261 -4.94 -15.94 -9.43
N ILE A 262 -6.16 -15.40 -9.58
CA ILE A 262 -6.39 -13.94 -9.62
C ILE A 262 -5.97 -13.30 -8.30
N LYS A 263 -6.40 -13.84 -7.16
CA LYS A 263 -6.08 -13.29 -5.84
C LYS A 263 -4.59 -13.32 -5.54
N ALA A 264 -3.92 -14.44 -5.80
CA ALA A 264 -2.49 -14.57 -5.58
C ALA A 264 -1.70 -13.58 -6.44
N SER A 265 -2.12 -13.39 -7.70
CA SER A 265 -1.49 -12.45 -8.64
C SER A 265 -1.69 -10.98 -8.23
N LEU A 266 -2.83 -10.64 -7.62
CA LEU A 266 -3.19 -9.27 -7.23
C LEU A 266 -2.82 -8.91 -5.78
N LYS A 267 -2.46 -9.89 -4.93
CA LYS A 267 -2.15 -9.69 -3.50
C LYS A 267 -1.06 -8.66 -3.23
N LYS A 268 -0.13 -8.46 -4.18
CA LYS A 268 0.97 -7.47 -4.09
C LYS A 268 0.56 -6.05 -4.53
N GLU A 269 -0.55 -5.89 -5.25
CA GLU A 269 -0.93 -4.62 -5.90
C GLU A 269 -2.17 -3.95 -5.29
N LEU A 270 -3.08 -4.73 -4.71
CA LEU A 270 -4.28 -4.22 -4.04
C LEU A 270 -4.01 -4.02 -2.54
N SER A 271 -3.55 -2.82 -2.17
CA SER A 271 -3.50 -2.36 -0.77
C SER A 271 -4.92 -2.11 -0.22
N PRO A 272 -5.14 -2.26 1.11
CA PRO A 272 -6.44 -1.98 1.71
C PRO A 272 -6.84 -0.54 1.40
N SER A 273 -8.01 -0.39 0.77
CA SER A 273 -8.55 0.85 0.24
C SER A 273 -8.55 1.97 1.29
N SER A 274 -7.60 2.90 1.21
CA SER A 274 -7.70 4.15 1.95
C SER A 274 -8.98 4.88 1.51
N ALA A 275 -9.73 5.43 2.46
CA ALA A 275 -10.92 6.23 2.16
C ALA A 275 -10.58 7.51 1.36
N TYR A 276 -9.33 7.96 1.43
CA TYR A 276 -8.85 9.19 0.81
C TYR A 276 -8.22 8.95 -0.58
N ILE A 277 -8.57 9.83 -1.54
CA ILE A 277 -8.00 9.86 -2.89
C ILE A 277 -6.95 10.99 -2.94
N PRO A 278 -5.69 10.69 -3.28
CA PRO A 278 -4.61 11.68 -3.31
C PRO A 278 -4.65 12.50 -4.61
N TRP A 279 -5.67 13.36 -4.77
CA TRP A 279 -5.90 14.17 -5.97
C TRP A 279 -4.68 15.00 -6.39
N SER A 280 -4.01 15.65 -5.43
CA SER A 280 -2.83 16.47 -5.71
C SER A 280 -1.68 15.63 -6.27
N SER A 281 -1.40 14.46 -5.70
CA SER A 281 -0.33 13.58 -6.17
C SER A 281 -0.64 12.97 -7.54
N ILE A 282 -1.91 12.65 -7.80
CA ILE A 282 -2.34 12.16 -9.11
C ILE A 282 -2.11 13.25 -10.17
N LEU A 283 -2.63 14.46 -9.94
CA LEU A 283 -2.58 15.57 -10.91
C LEU A 283 -1.17 16.16 -11.10
N THR A 284 -0.27 16.00 -10.15
CA THR A 284 1.14 16.45 -10.27
C THR A 284 2.06 15.38 -10.86
N SER A 285 1.56 14.16 -11.09
CA SER A 285 2.38 13.06 -11.59
C SER A 285 2.69 13.19 -13.08
N LEU A 286 3.97 13.24 -13.42
CA LEU A 286 4.43 13.36 -14.81
C LEU A 286 4.02 12.15 -15.70
N PRO A 287 4.03 10.89 -15.20
CA PRO A 287 3.57 9.75 -16.00
C PRO A 287 2.09 9.77 -16.36
N LEU A 288 1.23 10.37 -15.52
CA LEU A 288 -0.17 10.61 -15.90
C LEU A 288 -0.25 11.55 -17.09
N TRP A 289 0.45 12.69 -17.05
CA TRP A 289 0.45 13.66 -18.14
C TRP A 289 1.04 13.10 -19.43
N ALA A 290 2.02 12.19 -19.35
CA ALA A 290 2.50 11.44 -20.50
C ALA A 290 1.38 10.62 -21.16
N ILE A 291 0.55 9.93 -20.35
CA ILE A 291 -0.61 9.20 -20.88
C ILE A 291 -1.68 10.16 -21.42
N VAL A 292 -1.97 11.27 -20.72
CA VAL A 292 -2.95 12.28 -21.19
C VAL A 292 -2.58 12.78 -22.58
N ILE A 293 -1.32 13.16 -22.80
CA ILE A 293 -0.85 13.66 -24.10
C ILE A 293 -0.90 12.58 -25.16
N ALA A 294 -0.49 11.35 -24.85
CA ALA A 294 -0.59 10.23 -25.78
C ALA A 294 -2.05 9.93 -26.18
N HIS A 295 -2.95 9.90 -25.18
CA HIS A 295 -4.37 9.63 -25.38
C HIS A 295 -5.05 10.72 -26.20
N PHE A 296 -4.79 12.00 -25.87
CA PHE A 296 -5.25 13.14 -26.65
C PHE A 296 -4.82 13.04 -28.11
N SER A 297 -3.54 12.74 -28.34
CA SER A 297 -2.96 12.72 -29.69
C SER A 297 -3.54 11.57 -30.52
N TYR A 298 -3.66 10.38 -29.94
CA TYR A 298 -4.32 9.24 -30.60
C TYR A 298 -5.79 9.55 -30.92
N ASN A 299 -6.55 10.08 -29.95
CA ASN A 299 -7.97 10.39 -30.15
C ASN A 299 -8.19 11.53 -31.14
N TRP A 300 -7.24 12.46 -31.30
CA TRP A 300 -7.30 13.46 -32.37
C TRP A 300 -7.40 12.79 -33.73
N THR A 301 -6.49 11.86 -34.01
CA THR A 301 -6.50 11.12 -35.27
C THR A 301 -7.74 10.25 -35.40
N PHE A 302 -8.07 9.50 -34.35
CA PHE A 302 -9.20 8.58 -34.35
C PHE A 302 -10.53 9.31 -34.58
N TYR A 303 -10.82 10.39 -33.86
CA TYR A 303 -12.08 11.13 -34.03
C TYR A 303 -12.13 11.94 -35.31
N THR A 304 -11.00 12.48 -35.78
CA THR A 304 -10.93 13.16 -37.08
C THR A 304 -11.33 12.17 -38.18
N LEU A 305 -10.76 10.96 -38.20
CA LEU A 305 -11.15 9.93 -39.15
C LEU A 305 -12.59 9.45 -38.90
N LEU A 306 -13.03 9.27 -37.65
CA LEU A 306 -14.39 8.78 -37.35
C LEU A 306 -15.48 9.73 -37.86
N THR A 307 -15.27 11.03 -37.72
CA THR A 307 -16.29 12.04 -38.03
C THR A 307 -16.21 12.53 -39.47
N LEU A 308 -15.02 12.58 -40.07
CA LEU A 308 -14.79 13.26 -41.34
C LEU A 308 -14.41 12.32 -42.48
N LEU A 309 -14.07 11.05 -42.20
CA LEU A 309 -13.76 10.06 -43.24
C LEU A 309 -14.94 9.84 -44.20
N PRO A 310 -16.20 9.69 -43.76
CA PRO A 310 -17.31 9.51 -44.69
C PRO A 310 -17.49 10.71 -45.63
N THR A 311 -17.27 11.92 -45.12
CA THR A 311 -17.31 13.16 -45.89
C THR A 311 -16.16 13.23 -46.89
N TYR A 312 -14.94 12.88 -46.49
CA TYR A 312 -13.79 12.80 -47.40
C TYR A 312 -14.01 11.78 -48.52
N MET A 313 -14.54 10.60 -48.20
CA MET A 313 -14.85 9.53 -49.17
C MET A 313 -15.92 9.94 -50.18
N ASN A 314 -16.95 10.69 -49.76
CA ASN A 314 -18.03 11.16 -50.63
C ASN A 314 -17.65 12.42 -51.43
N ASP A 315 -17.15 13.45 -50.75
CA ASP A 315 -16.97 14.78 -51.33
C ASP A 315 -15.66 14.93 -52.10
N ILE A 316 -14.60 14.19 -51.72
CA ILE A 316 -13.28 14.26 -52.37
C ILE A 316 -13.05 13.07 -53.31
N LEU A 317 -13.27 11.84 -52.81
CA LEU A 317 -13.03 10.62 -53.56
C LEU A 317 -14.22 10.20 -54.44
N GLY A 318 -15.41 10.77 -54.23
CA GLY A 318 -16.56 10.60 -55.12
C GLY A 318 -17.31 9.27 -54.99
N PHE A 319 -17.16 8.55 -53.87
CA PHE A 319 -17.85 7.27 -53.64
C PHE A 319 -19.36 7.45 -53.37
N SER A 320 -20.17 6.49 -53.84
CA SER A 320 -21.61 6.45 -53.54
C SER A 320 -21.89 6.13 -52.06
N ILE A 321 -23.08 6.45 -51.54
CA ILE A 321 -23.45 6.19 -50.12
C ILE A 321 -23.23 4.73 -49.71
N LYS A 322 -23.55 3.77 -50.60
CA LYS A 322 -23.37 2.34 -50.36
C LYS A 322 -21.90 1.94 -50.27
N GLU A 323 -21.07 2.43 -51.21
CA GLU A 323 -19.63 2.18 -51.22
C GLU A 323 -18.95 2.87 -50.04
N ASN A 324 -19.38 4.09 -49.70
CA ASN A 324 -18.87 4.87 -48.59
C ASN A 324 -19.05 4.15 -47.25
N GLY A 325 -20.24 3.59 -46.99
CA GLY A 325 -20.49 2.80 -45.77
C GLY A 325 -19.58 1.58 -45.63
N MET A 326 -19.29 0.90 -46.74
CA MET A 326 -18.42 -0.30 -46.76
C MET A 326 -16.93 0.05 -46.68
N LEU A 327 -16.47 1.03 -47.47
CA LEU A 327 -15.07 1.44 -47.53
C LEU A 327 -14.63 2.19 -46.27
N SER A 328 -15.52 2.98 -45.66
CA SER A 328 -15.26 3.66 -44.38
C SER A 328 -15.11 2.68 -43.22
N ALA A 329 -15.58 1.43 -43.33
CA ALA A 329 -15.41 0.40 -42.30
C ALA A 329 -14.02 -0.28 -42.33
N LEU A 330 -13.31 -0.29 -43.47
CA LEU A 330 -12.03 -1.00 -43.63
C LEU A 330 -10.94 -0.55 -42.65
N PRO A 331 -10.72 0.77 -42.40
CA PRO A 331 -9.70 1.21 -41.45
C PRO A 331 -9.95 0.72 -40.03
N TYR A 332 -11.21 0.62 -39.61
CA TYR A 332 -11.58 0.14 -38.28
C TYR A 332 -11.47 -1.38 -38.17
N LEU A 333 -11.71 -2.12 -39.26
CA LEU A 333 -11.50 -3.56 -39.32
C LEU A 333 -10.03 -3.93 -39.14
N GLY A 334 -9.14 -3.22 -39.84
CA GLY A 334 -7.70 -3.42 -39.67
C GLY A 334 -7.20 -3.03 -38.26
N CYS A 335 -7.75 -1.95 -37.69
CA CYS A 335 -7.49 -1.55 -36.29
C CYS A 335 -7.94 -2.62 -35.29
N TRP A 336 -9.12 -3.23 -35.50
CA TRP A 336 -9.63 -4.33 -34.69
C TRP A 336 -8.68 -5.54 -34.70
N LEU A 337 -8.25 -5.99 -35.88
CA LEU A 337 -7.34 -7.12 -36.04
C LEU A 337 -5.98 -6.88 -35.37
N LEU A 338 -5.35 -5.72 -35.62
CA LEU A 338 -4.05 -5.40 -35.04
C LEU A 338 -4.11 -5.09 -33.54
N SER A 339 -5.23 -4.57 -33.04
CA SER A 339 -5.43 -4.39 -31.59
C SER A 339 -5.48 -5.74 -30.86
N MET A 340 -6.22 -6.71 -31.40
CA MET A 340 -6.27 -8.07 -30.84
C MET A 340 -4.91 -8.77 -30.92
N GLY A 341 -4.24 -8.74 -32.08
CA GLY A 341 -2.91 -9.32 -32.25
C GLY A 341 -1.86 -8.65 -31.37
N GLY A 342 -1.94 -7.33 -31.23
CA GLY A 342 -1.05 -6.51 -30.41
C GLY A 342 -1.13 -6.90 -28.92
N GLY A 343 -2.33 -7.14 -28.39
CA GLY A 343 -2.48 -7.53 -26.98
C GLY A 343 -1.89 -8.90 -26.68
N GLN A 344 -2.07 -9.85 -27.61
CA GLN A 344 -1.48 -11.19 -27.52
C GLN A 344 0.04 -11.15 -27.59
N LEU A 345 0.58 -10.39 -28.53
CA LEU A 345 2.01 -10.20 -28.72
C LEU A 345 2.65 -9.49 -27.53
N ALA A 346 2.04 -8.43 -27.00
CA ALA A 346 2.56 -7.66 -25.87
C ALA A 346 2.73 -8.53 -24.62
N ASP A 347 1.72 -9.33 -24.26
CA ASP A 347 1.85 -10.23 -23.11
C ASP A 347 2.76 -11.42 -23.42
N HIS A 348 2.79 -11.93 -24.66
CA HIS A 348 3.75 -13.00 -25.04
C HIS A 348 5.21 -12.55 -24.90
N LEU A 349 5.53 -11.30 -25.30
CA LEU A 349 6.86 -10.71 -25.14
C LEU A 349 7.24 -10.53 -23.66
N ARG A 350 6.28 -10.22 -22.80
CA ARG A 350 6.47 -10.08 -21.34
C ARG A 350 6.65 -11.44 -20.66
N GLU A 351 5.88 -12.45 -21.08
CA GLU A 351 5.91 -13.81 -20.52
C GLU A 351 7.12 -14.62 -20.98
N SER A 352 7.46 -14.59 -22.27
CA SER A 352 8.44 -15.51 -22.87
C SER A 352 9.83 -14.89 -23.04
N CYS A 353 9.91 -13.59 -23.32
CA CYS A 353 11.17 -12.88 -23.60
C CYS A 353 11.67 -12.01 -22.43
N LEU A 354 10.98 -12.01 -21.29
CA LEU A 354 11.32 -11.27 -20.07
C LEU A 354 11.54 -9.75 -20.29
N PHE A 355 10.87 -9.14 -21.27
CA PHE A 355 10.92 -7.69 -21.47
C PHE A 355 10.22 -6.95 -20.33
N ARG A 356 10.80 -5.82 -19.89
CA ARG A 356 10.18 -4.92 -18.90
C ARG A 356 8.89 -4.30 -19.47
N THR A 357 7.88 -4.09 -18.60
CA THR A 357 6.59 -3.51 -18.99
C THR A 357 6.76 -2.14 -19.67
N VAL A 358 7.60 -1.23 -19.15
CA VAL A 358 7.91 0.06 -19.82
C VAL A 358 8.31 -0.12 -21.27
N THR A 359 9.21 -1.05 -21.56
CA THR A 359 9.81 -1.21 -22.89
C THR A 359 8.74 -1.63 -23.89
N VAL A 360 7.89 -2.59 -23.50
CA VAL A 360 6.78 -3.05 -24.34
C VAL A 360 5.76 -1.93 -24.54
N ARG A 361 5.36 -1.23 -23.46
CA ARG A 361 4.40 -0.12 -23.54
C ARG A 361 4.89 1.02 -24.45
N LYS A 362 6.17 1.39 -24.36
CA LYS A 362 6.78 2.41 -25.23
C LYS A 362 6.85 1.96 -26.68
N ALA A 363 7.33 0.76 -26.96
CA ALA A 363 7.47 0.24 -28.32
C ALA A 363 6.11 0.21 -29.03
N PHE A 364 5.08 -0.28 -28.36
CA PHE A 364 3.72 -0.38 -28.92
C PHE A 364 3.07 1.00 -29.10
N THR A 365 3.29 1.96 -28.20
CA THR A 365 2.83 3.34 -28.39
C THR A 365 3.54 4.04 -29.53
N ILE A 366 4.86 3.86 -29.70
CA ILE A 366 5.62 4.42 -30.83
C ILE A 366 5.06 3.87 -32.14
N LEU A 367 4.92 2.55 -32.25
CA LEU A 367 4.37 1.90 -33.43
C LEU A 367 2.94 2.40 -33.73
N GLY A 368 2.12 2.52 -32.68
CA GLY A 368 0.72 2.94 -32.76
C GLY A 368 0.46 4.42 -32.95
N MET A 369 1.49 5.27 -33.01
CA MET A 369 1.35 6.72 -33.22
C MET A 369 2.22 7.22 -34.39
N VAL A 370 3.47 6.76 -34.50
CA VAL A 370 4.35 7.11 -35.62
C VAL A 370 3.87 6.45 -36.91
N GLY A 371 3.44 5.18 -36.85
CA GLY A 371 2.87 4.47 -38.00
C GLY A 371 1.70 5.23 -38.64
N PRO A 372 0.63 5.55 -37.88
CA PRO A 372 -0.48 6.36 -38.38
C PRO A 372 -0.05 7.72 -38.95
N ALA A 373 0.91 8.40 -38.31
CA ALA A 373 1.40 9.70 -38.79
C ALA A 373 2.03 9.63 -40.19
N VAL A 374 2.87 8.62 -40.44
CA VAL A 374 3.53 8.43 -41.75
C VAL A 374 2.50 8.16 -42.84
N PHE A 375 1.54 7.26 -42.58
CA PHE A 375 0.56 6.87 -43.59
C PHE A 375 -0.55 7.93 -43.81
N LEU A 376 -0.84 8.79 -42.83
CA LEU A 376 -1.71 9.95 -43.06
C LEU A 376 -1.08 10.99 -43.98
N VAL A 377 0.21 11.27 -43.78
CA VAL A 377 0.95 12.15 -44.70
C VAL A 377 0.96 11.54 -46.09
N ALA A 378 1.26 10.25 -46.21
CA ALA A 378 1.23 9.55 -47.49
C ALA A 378 -0.16 9.60 -48.16
N ALA A 379 -1.24 9.41 -47.40
CA ALA A 379 -2.61 9.53 -47.90
C ALA A 379 -2.91 10.91 -48.50
N GLY A 380 -2.36 11.99 -47.92
CA GLY A 380 -2.49 13.35 -48.45
C GLY A 380 -1.80 13.62 -49.79
N TYR A 381 -0.97 12.70 -50.29
CA TYR A 381 -0.28 12.79 -51.59
C TYR A 381 -0.78 11.78 -52.64
N THR A 382 -1.87 11.06 -52.36
CA THR A 382 -2.42 10.02 -53.26
C THR A 382 -3.16 10.58 -54.48
N ASN A 383 -3.43 11.89 -54.52
CA ASN A 383 -4.20 12.55 -55.57
C ASN A 383 -5.54 11.79 -55.82
N CYS A 384 -5.89 11.47 -57.06
CA CYS A 384 -7.12 10.74 -57.38
C CYS A 384 -6.99 9.22 -57.46
N ASP A 385 -5.89 8.65 -56.96
CA ASP A 385 -5.81 7.20 -56.77
C ASP A 385 -6.59 6.80 -55.50
N TYR A 386 -7.89 6.53 -55.68
CA TYR A 386 -8.81 6.20 -54.60
C TYR A 386 -8.44 4.87 -53.91
N ILE A 387 -7.81 3.93 -54.61
CA ILE A 387 -7.38 2.65 -54.03
C ILE A 387 -6.23 2.92 -53.08
N LEU A 388 -5.22 3.66 -53.52
CA LEU A 388 -4.06 4.00 -52.70
C LEU A 388 -4.44 4.85 -51.48
N ALA A 389 -5.37 5.80 -51.64
CA ALA A 389 -5.92 6.60 -50.56
C ALA A 389 -6.58 5.73 -49.47
N VAL A 390 -7.48 4.81 -49.86
CA VAL A 390 -8.16 3.90 -48.93
C VAL A 390 -7.16 2.95 -48.26
N VAL A 391 -6.18 2.42 -48.99
CA VAL A 391 -5.14 1.53 -48.45
C VAL A 391 -4.30 2.25 -47.40
N PHE A 392 -3.81 3.46 -47.67
CA PHE A 392 -3.01 4.21 -46.69
C PHE A 392 -3.81 4.64 -45.47
N LEU A 393 -5.06 5.07 -45.64
CA LEU A 393 -5.96 5.35 -44.51
C LEU A 393 -6.24 4.09 -43.68
N THR A 394 -6.38 2.94 -44.35
CA THR A 394 -6.58 1.65 -43.67
C THR A 394 -5.34 1.25 -42.88
N ILE A 395 -4.15 1.27 -43.49
CA ILE A 395 -2.88 0.95 -42.80
C ILE A 395 -2.65 1.91 -41.63
N SER A 396 -2.92 3.20 -41.81
CA SER A 396 -2.80 4.20 -40.76
C SER A 396 -3.64 3.83 -39.52
N SER A 397 -4.94 3.66 -39.67
CA SER A 397 -5.82 3.27 -38.56
C SER A 397 -5.47 1.90 -37.99
N SER A 398 -5.03 0.96 -38.84
CA SER A 398 -4.63 -0.38 -38.42
C SER A 398 -3.45 -0.33 -37.45
N LEU A 399 -2.38 0.38 -37.81
CA LEU A 399 -1.21 0.53 -36.95
C LEU A 399 -1.59 1.23 -35.63
N GLY A 400 -2.57 2.14 -35.66
CA GLY A 400 -3.16 2.74 -34.48
C GLY A 400 -3.64 1.73 -33.43
N GLY A 401 -4.03 0.52 -33.83
CA GLY A 401 -4.44 -0.56 -32.94
C GLY A 401 -3.38 -0.96 -31.90
N PHE A 402 -2.08 -0.81 -32.21
CA PHE A 402 -1.01 -1.09 -31.25
C PHE A 402 -1.04 -0.16 -30.02
N SER A 403 -1.61 1.05 -30.15
CA SER A 403 -1.79 1.98 -29.03
C SER A 403 -2.71 1.42 -27.93
N ALA A 404 -3.62 0.51 -28.27
CA ALA A 404 -4.44 -0.21 -27.28
C ALA A 404 -3.58 -1.06 -26.33
N SER A 405 -2.47 -1.62 -26.83
CA SER A 405 -1.51 -2.41 -26.06
C SER A 405 -0.35 -1.57 -25.47
N GLY A 406 -0.23 -0.32 -25.91
CA GLY A 406 0.72 0.68 -25.42
C GLY A 406 0.16 1.48 -24.26
N PHE A 407 -0.12 2.76 -24.48
CA PHE A 407 -0.50 3.69 -23.40
C PHE A 407 -1.84 3.36 -22.73
N ASN A 408 -2.79 2.73 -23.43
CA ASN A 408 -4.17 2.57 -22.94
C ASN A 408 -4.22 1.70 -21.67
N ILE A 409 -3.48 0.58 -21.64
CA ILE A 409 -3.38 -0.30 -20.47
C ILE A 409 -2.56 0.30 -19.33
N ASN A 410 -1.71 1.29 -19.63
CA ASN A 410 -0.74 1.85 -18.68
C ASN A 410 -1.39 2.44 -17.42
N HIS A 411 -2.68 2.82 -17.46
CA HIS A 411 -3.45 3.24 -16.28
C HIS A 411 -3.50 2.15 -15.20
N LEU A 412 -3.67 0.89 -15.60
CA LEU A 412 -3.68 -0.27 -14.70
C LEU A 412 -2.28 -0.62 -14.22
N ASP A 413 -1.24 -0.35 -15.01
CA ASP A 413 0.14 -0.65 -14.64
C ASP A 413 0.72 0.40 -13.67
N ILE A 414 0.26 1.66 -13.74
CA ILE A 414 0.72 2.76 -12.85
C ILE A 414 0.00 2.76 -11.51
N ALA A 415 -1.34 2.63 -11.49
CA ALA A 415 -2.10 2.63 -10.23
C ALA A 415 -3.39 1.81 -10.35
N PRO A 416 -3.32 0.47 -10.18
CA PRO A 416 -4.48 -0.42 -10.29
C PRO A 416 -5.70 0.05 -9.48
N SER A 417 -5.49 0.40 -8.20
CA SER A 417 -6.55 0.84 -7.27
C SER A 417 -7.24 2.16 -7.64
N TYR A 418 -6.64 2.94 -8.55
CA TYR A 418 -7.16 4.22 -9.03
C TYR A 418 -7.37 4.22 -10.54
N ALA A 419 -7.25 3.08 -11.23
CA ALA A 419 -7.22 2.99 -12.69
C ALA A 419 -8.46 3.60 -13.36
N GLY A 420 -9.65 3.43 -12.78
CA GLY A 420 -10.88 4.06 -13.30
C GLY A 420 -10.86 5.58 -13.20
N ILE A 421 -10.29 6.16 -12.14
CA ILE A 421 -10.15 7.62 -11.99
C ILE A 421 -9.09 8.15 -12.94
N LEU A 422 -7.94 7.47 -13.05
CA LEU A 422 -6.88 7.86 -13.97
C LEU A 422 -7.39 7.88 -15.42
N LEU A 423 -8.09 6.83 -15.83
CA LEU A 423 -8.70 6.80 -17.16
C LEU A 423 -9.80 7.86 -17.31
N GLY A 424 -10.61 8.12 -16.28
CA GLY A 424 -11.58 9.21 -16.31
C GLY A 424 -10.92 10.56 -16.63
N ILE A 425 -9.79 10.87 -15.97
CA ILE A 425 -9.02 12.08 -16.24
C ILE A 425 -8.47 12.08 -17.68
N THR A 426 -7.78 11.01 -18.10
CA THR A 426 -7.17 10.99 -19.43
C THR A 426 -8.20 11.00 -20.55
N ASN A 427 -9.33 10.33 -20.37
CA ASN A 427 -10.41 10.27 -21.35
C ASN A 427 -11.18 11.61 -21.44
N THR A 428 -11.29 12.38 -20.35
CA THR A 428 -11.81 13.76 -20.39
C THR A 428 -11.00 14.62 -21.36
N PHE A 429 -9.67 14.65 -21.19
CA PHE A 429 -8.81 15.40 -22.10
C PHE A 429 -8.85 14.82 -23.52
N ALA A 430 -8.84 13.50 -23.64
CA ALA A 430 -8.88 12.82 -24.93
C ALA A 430 -10.25 12.90 -25.63
N THR A 431 -11.28 13.44 -25.00
CA THR A 431 -12.58 13.74 -25.62
C THR A 431 -12.59 15.10 -26.32
N ILE A 432 -11.75 16.05 -25.89
CA ILE A 432 -11.65 17.39 -26.46
C ILE A 432 -11.41 17.36 -27.99
N PRO A 433 -10.55 16.49 -28.55
CA PRO A 433 -10.41 16.38 -29.99
C PRO A 433 -11.71 16.01 -30.73
N GLY A 434 -12.62 15.25 -30.11
CA GLY A 434 -13.92 14.93 -30.71
C GLY A 434 -14.86 16.13 -30.79
N MET A 435 -14.71 17.10 -29.87
CA MET A 435 -15.48 18.34 -29.85
C MET A 435 -14.90 19.39 -30.80
N VAL A 436 -13.58 19.56 -30.77
CA VAL A 436 -12.88 20.67 -31.44
C VAL A 436 -12.39 20.27 -32.83
N GLY A 437 -11.98 19.00 -33.01
CA GLY A 437 -11.39 18.49 -34.25
C GLY A 437 -12.29 18.68 -35.47
N PRO A 438 -13.58 18.27 -35.43
CA PRO A 438 -14.49 18.47 -36.55
C PRO A 438 -14.69 19.95 -36.91
N VAL A 439 -14.76 20.84 -35.91
CA VAL A 439 -14.92 22.29 -36.11
C VAL A 439 -13.69 22.87 -36.81
N ILE A 440 -12.48 22.51 -36.34
CA ILE A 440 -11.23 22.97 -36.94
C ILE A 440 -11.08 22.43 -38.35
N ALA A 441 -11.31 21.14 -38.57
CA ALA A 441 -11.19 20.54 -39.88
C ALA A 441 -12.18 21.16 -40.88
N ARG A 442 -13.45 21.35 -40.49
CA ARG A 442 -14.47 22.02 -41.33
C ARG A 442 -14.08 23.47 -41.67
N SER A 443 -13.46 24.19 -40.73
CA SER A 443 -12.95 25.55 -40.96
C SER A 443 -11.77 25.58 -41.95
N LEU A 444 -10.96 24.53 -41.95
CA LEU A 444 -9.83 24.35 -42.86
C LEU A 444 -10.24 23.82 -44.24
N THR A 445 -11.40 23.17 -44.37
CA THR A 445 -11.92 22.58 -45.62
C THR A 445 -13.13 23.33 -46.16
N LYS A 446 -13.09 24.67 -46.22
CA LYS A 446 -14.24 25.47 -46.71
C LYS A 446 -14.53 25.24 -48.18
N SER A 447 -13.49 25.01 -48.99
CA SER A 447 -13.61 24.79 -50.43
C SER A 447 -13.60 23.31 -50.82
N ASN A 448 -13.54 22.39 -49.85
CA ASN A 448 -13.46 20.93 -50.04
C ASN A 448 -12.44 20.53 -51.13
N THR A 449 -11.21 21.04 -51.03
CA THR A 449 -10.14 20.72 -51.99
C THR A 449 -9.14 19.72 -51.41
N MET A 450 -8.45 18.96 -52.27
CA MET A 450 -7.40 18.02 -51.82
C MET A 450 -6.26 18.70 -51.04
N ALA A 451 -5.92 19.95 -51.35
CA ALA A 451 -4.87 20.70 -50.65
C ALA A 451 -5.25 21.07 -49.21
N GLU A 452 -6.52 21.40 -48.97
CA GLU A 452 -7.06 21.66 -47.63
C GLU A 452 -7.05 20.37 -46.78
N TRP A 453 -7.50 19.24 -47.35
CA TRP A 453 -7.48 17.94 -46.66
C TRP A 453 -6.08 17.44 -46.35
N ARG A 454 -5.11 17.70 -47.22
CA ARG A 454 -3.69 17.44 -46.94
C ARG A 454 -3.23 18.17 -45.68
N THR A 455 -3.70 19.39 -45.44
CA THR A 455 -3.38 20.16 -44.23
C THR A 455 -3.97 19.51 -42.98
N VAL A 456 -5.20 18.98 -43.06
CA VAL A 456 -5.85 18.22 -41.97
C VAL A 456 -5.06 16.96 -41.60
N PHE A 457 -4.55 16.23 -42.59
CA PHE A 457 -3.70 15.05 -42.35
C PHE A 457 -2.34 15.42 -41.77
N PHE A 458 -1.72 16.51 -42.21
CA PHE A 458 -0.45 16.99 -41.63
C PHE A 458 -0.57 17.38 -40.17
N ILE A 459 -1.64 18.10 -39.80
CA ILE A 459 -1.91 18.47 -38.40
C ILE A 459 -2.06 17.21 -37.55
N SER A 460 -2.82 16.23 -38.04
CA SER A 460 -3.05 14.97 -37.32
C SER A 460 -1.76 14.16 -37.15
N ALA A 461 -0.91 14.12 -38.19
CA ALA A 461 0.39 13.46 -38.14
C ALA A 461 1.36 14.15 -37.16
N ALA A 462 1.40 15.49 -37.15
CA ALA A 462 2.25 16.27 -36.25
C ALA A 462 1.86 16.04 -34.78
N ILE A 463 0.56 16.03 -34.48
CA ILE A 463 0.03 15.75 -33.14
C ILE A 463 0.41 14.34 -32.68
N ASN A 464 0.25 13.32 -33.55
CA ASN A 464 0.67 11.95 -33.23
C ASN A 464 2.17 11.83 -32.95
N LEU A 465 3.01 12.49 -33.75
CA LEU A 465 4.46 12.45 -33.56
C LEU A 465 4.86 13.11 -32.24
N PHE A 466 4.26 14.26 -31.91
CA PHE A 466 4.47 14.91 -30.62
C PHE A 466 4.06 13.99 -29.45
N GLY A 467 2.88 13.37 -29.53
CA GLY A 467 2.41 12.43 -28.51
C GLY A 467 3.34 11.23 -28.33
N ALA A 468 3.83 10.65 -29.43
CA ALA A 468 4.77 9.54 -29.40
C ALA A 468 6.11 9.91 -28.74
N VAL A 469 6.67 11.06 -29.11
CA VAL A 469 7.93 11.59 -28.56
C VAL A 469 7.77 11.85 -27.06
N PHE A 470 6.72 12.57 -26.67
CA PHE A 470 6.48 12.91 -25.27
C PHE A 470 6.30 11.66 -24.40
N TYR A 471 5.49 10.70 -24.85
CA TYR A 471 5.29 9.43 -24.12
C TYR A 471 6.57 8.61 -24.02
N THR A 472 7.42 8.62 -25.05
CA THR A 472 8.68 7.87 -25.04
C THR A 472 9.65 8.41 -23.99
N PHE A 473 9.73 9.74 -23.81
CA PHE A 473 10.58 10.35 -22.79
C PHE A 473 10.01 10.24 -21.37
N PHE A 474 8.70 10.47 -21.21
CA PHE A 474 8.08 10.65 -19.90
C PHE A 474 7.24 9.46 -19.40
N GLY A 475 6.92 8.50 -20.27
CA GLY A 475 6.29 7.24 -19.87
C GLY A 475 7.27 6.39 -19.04
N LYS A 476 6.89 6.05 -17.81
CA LYS A 476 7.67 5.20 -16.90
C LYS A 476 6.73 4.22 -16.18
N ASP A 477 7.23 3.04 -15.83
CA ASP A 477 6.57 2.12 -14.90
C ASP A 477 6.69 2.76 -13.54
N LEU A 478 5.59 3.26 -13.00
CA LEU A 478 5.57 3.69 -11.61
C LEU A 478 5.28 2.46 -10.74
N LEU A 479 6.28 1.61 -10.53
CA LEU A 479 6.20 0.60 -9.47
C LEU A 479 6.43 1.19 -8.06
N GLU A 480 6.46 2.53 -7.94
CA GLU A 480 6.26 3.34 -6.72
C GLU A 480 6.32 4.85 -7.08
N PRO A 481 5.46 5.77 -6.58
CA PRO A 481 4.64 5.73 -5.36
C PRO A 481 3.18 6.25 -5.58
N LEU A 482 2.30 5.44 -6.19
CA LEU A 482 0.84 5.74 -6.22
C LEU A 482 -0.01 4.65 -5.54
N SER A 483 0.58 3.49 -5.25
CA SER A 483 -0.03 2.35 -4.55
C SER A 483 0.40 2.21 -3.09
N ARG A 484 1.40 2.97 -2.64
CA ARG A 484 1.59 3.27 -1.21
C ARG A 484 0.61 4.38 -0.84
N PRO A 485 -0.10 4.33 0.30
CA PRO A 485 -0.82 5.49 0.78
C PRO A 485 0.18 6.65 0.79
N VAL A 486 -0.13 7.70 0.03
CA VAL A 486 0.53 8.99 0.20
C VAL A 486 0.17 9.41 1.62
N TYR A 487 1.06 9.09 2.57
CA TYR A 487 1.10 9.82 3.82
C TYR A 487 1.11 11.31 3.44
N PRO A 488 0.23 12.13 4.03
CA PRO A 488 0.01 13.50 3.60
C PRO A 488 1.30 14.30 3.76
N ALA A 489 1.73 14.95 2.68
CA ALA A 489 3.03 15.63 2.56
C ALA A 489 4.22 14.68 2.83
N MET A 490 5.43 15.12 2.53
CA MET A 490 6.64 14.48 3.05
C MET A 490 6.66 14.67 4.58
N GLY A 491 5.79 13.96 5.31
CA GLY A 491 5.99 13.66 6.70
C GLY A 491 7.21 12.76 6.75
N LYS A 492 8.26 13.24 7.43
CA LYS A 492 9.46 12.48 7.76
C LYS A 492 9.12 10.99 7.96
N GLU A 493 9.92 10.10 7.38
CA GLU A 493 9.90 8.66 7.66
C GLU A 493 9.50 8.42 9.14
N LYS A 494 8.37 7.74 9.37
CA LYS A 494 7.81 7.61 10.72
C LYS A 494 8.87 6.96 11.60
N LEU A 495 9.20 7.61 12.71
CA LEU A 495 10.25 7.10 13.59
C LEU A 495 9.76 5.83 14.30
N HIS A 496 10.64 4.85 14.45
CA HIS A 496 10.31 3.65 15.22
C HIS A 496 10.46 3.92 16.73
N ILE A 497 9.47 3.59 17.54
CA ILE A 497 9.56 3.68 19.00
C ILE A 497 9.19 2.36 19.66
N ASN A 498 9.90 2.02 20.71
CA ASN A 498 9.62 0.84 21.52
C ASN A 498 8.89 1.27 22.80
N ILE A 499 7.76 0.61 23.09
CA ILE A 499 6.94 0.92 24.25
C ILE A 499 6.78 -0.33 25.09
N VAL A 500 7.03 -0.23 26.40
CA VAL A 500 6.73 -1.31 27.35
C VAL A 500 5.48 -1.00 28.16
N VAL A 501 4.59 -1.97 28.28
CA VAL A 501 3.38 -1.85 29.10
C VAL A 501 3.62 -2.53 30.44
N ILE A 502 3.50 -1.77 31.52
CA ILE A 502 3.85 -2.18 32.88
C ILE A 502 2.72 -1.87 33.86
N GLY A 503 2.65 -2.60 34.96
CA GLY A 503 1.60 -2.41 35.98
C GLY A 503 1.33 -3.67 36.79
N HIS A 504 0.53 -3.54 37.84
CA HIS A 504 0.19 -4.65 38.75
C HIS A 504 -0.47 -5.83 38.03
N VAL A 505 -0.42 -7.03 38.63
CA VAL A 505 -1.28 -8.15 38.22
C VAL A 505 -2.74 -7.68 38.21
N ASP A 506 -3.51 -8.14 37.23
CA ASP A 506 -4.92 -7.80 37.00
C ASP A 506 -5.27 -6.33 36.76
N SER A 507 -4.28 -5.44 36.61
CA SER A 507 -4.50 -4.04 36.20
C SER A 507 -5.04 -3.88 34.77
N GLY A 508 -5.07 -4.97 33.98
CA GLY A 508 -5.59 -4.99 32.61
C GLY A 508 -4.60 -4.63 31.51
N LYS A 509 -3.28 -4.78 31.75
CA LYS A 509 -2.21 -4.51 30.76
C LYS A 509 -2.46 -5.17 29.40
N SER A 510 -2.65 -6.49 29.40
CA SER A 510 -2.78 -7.29 28.18
C SER A 510 -4.11 -7.01 27.47
N THR A 511 -5.18 -6.76 28.23
CA THR A 511 -6.48 -6.33 27.67
C THR A 511 -6.36 -4.99 26.96
N THR A 512 -5.78 -3.98 27.62
CA THR A 512 -5.58 -2.64 27.05
C THR A 512 -4.70 -2.70 25.80
N THR A 513 -3.62 -3.47 25.86
CA THR A 513 -2.68 -3.64 24.75
C THR A 513 -3.31 -4.37 23.57
N GLY A 514 -4.01 -5.49 23.82
CA GLY A 514 -4.71 -6.24 22.78
C GLY A 514 -5.84 -5.45 22.13
N HIS A 515 -6.57 -4.64 22.90
CA HIS A 515 -7.59 -3.75 22.36
C HIS A 515 -6.95 -2.67 21.45
N LEU A 516 -5.85 -2.05 21.89
CA LEU A 516 -5.13 -1.06 21.10
C LEU A 516 -4.64 -1.66 19.77
N ILE A 517 -4.04 -2.85 19.80
CA ILE A 517 -3.57 -3.55 18.59
C ILE A 517 -4.73 -3.86 17.65
N TYR A 518 -5.86 -4.34 18.18
CA TYR A 518 -7.05 -4.63 17.38
C TYR A 518 -7.57 -3.38 16.66
N LYS A 519 -7.77 -2.30 17.40
CA LYS A 519 -8.36 -1.06 16.88
C LYS A 519 -7.42 -0.32 15.93
N CYS A 520 -6.11 -0.39 16.16
CA CYS A 520 -5.10 0.18 15.27
C CYS A 520 -4.81 -0.72 14.03
N GLY A 521 -5.59 -1.78 13.81
CA GLY A 521 -5.50 -2.62 12.61
C GLY A 521 -4.28 -3.56 12.58
N GLY A 522 -3.63 -3.79 13.72
CA GLY A 522 -2.49 -4.70 13.80
C GLY A 522 -2.85 -6.19 13.68
N ILE A 523 -4.14 -6.54 13.83
CA ILE A 523 -4.65 -7.91 13.75
C ILE A 523 -5.92 -7.96 12.89
N ASP A 524 -6.01 -9.00 12.07
CA ASP A 524 -7.17 -9.24 11.22
C ASP A 524 -8.39 -9.69 12.05
N LYS A 525 -9.58 -9.23 11.63
CA LYS A 525 -10.84 -9.50 12.33
C LYS A 525 -11.11 -11.00 12.51
N ARG A 526 -10.75 -11.82 11.53
CA ARG A 526 -10.95 -13.29 11.55
C ARG A 526 -10.13 -13.96 12.65
N THR A 527 -8.89 -13.53 12.87
CA THR A 527 -8.04 -14.06 13.95
C THR A 527 -8.61 -13.74 15.33
N ILE A 528 -9.19 -12.55 15.53
CA ILE A 528 -9.84 -12.22 16.81
C ILE A 528 -11.11 -13.02 17.04
N GLU A 529 -11.95 -13.21 16.02
CA GLU A 529 -13.14 -14.06 16.14
C GLU A 529 -12.77 -15.51 16.52
N LYS A 530 -11.64 -16.01 15.99
CA LYS A 530 -11.09 -17.30 16.39
C LYS A 530 -10.67 -17.32 17.86
N PHE A 531 -9.94 -16.30 18.32
CA PHE A 531 -9.52 -16.23 19.73
C PHE A 531 -10.68 -16.03 20.70
N GLU A 532 -11.71 -15.28 20.31
CA GLU A 532 -12.92 -15.12 21.09
C GLU A 532 -13.65 -16.46 21.28
N LYS A 533 -13.71 -17.27 20.22
CA LYS A 533 -14.27 -18.63 20.29
C LYS A 533 -13.44 -19.55 21.18
N GLU A 534 -12.11 -19.59 21.01
CA GLU A 534 -11.21 -20.40 21.85
C GLU A 534 -11.30 -20.00 23.34
N ALA A 535 -11.32 -18.69 23.62
CA ALA A 535 -11.43 -18.19 25.00
C ALA A 535 -12.78 -18.54 25.63
N ALA A 536 -13.87 -18.48 24.86
CA ALA A 536 -15.20 -18.89 25.31
C ALA A 536 -15.29 -20.40 25.60
N GLU A 537 -14.71 -21.25 24.74
CA GLU A 537 -14.66 -22.70 24.95
C GLU A 537 -13.89 -23.08 26.22
N MET A 538 -12.90 -22.30 26.62
CA MET A 538 -12.14 -22.48 27.87
C MET A 538 -12.80 -21.82 29.10
N GLY A 539 -14.02 -21.30 28.98
CA GLY A 539 -14.74 -20.62 30.06
C GLY A 539 -14.15 -19.25 30.46
N LYS A 540 -13.29 -18.68 29.61
CA LYS A 540 -12.55 -17.43 29.82
C LYS A 540 -12.88 -16.37 28.77
N GLY A 541 -14.16 -16.24 28.40
CA GLY A 541 -14.62 -15.29 27.38
C GLY A 541 -14.23 -13.82 27.65
N SER A 542 -14.02 -13.45 28.93
CA SER A 542 -13.53 -12.13 29.35
C SER A 542 -12.06 -11.84 28.99
N PHE A 543 -11.32 -12.79 28.42
CA PHE A 543 -9.90 -12.65 28.09
C PHE A 543 -9.63 -12.51 26.58
N LYS A 544 -10.65 -12.25 25.74
CA LYS A 544 -10.50 -12.23 24.28
C LYS A 544 -9.37 -11.32 23.77
N TYR A 545 -9.18 -10.15 24.37
CA TYR A 545 -8.11 -9.23 24.00
C TYR A 545 -6.76 -9.62 24.59
N ALA A 546 -6.71 -10.29 25.75
CA ALA A 546 -5.46 -10.80 26.32
C ALA A 546 -4.93 -12.01 25.53
N TRP A 547 -5.81 -12.83 24.94
CA TRP A 547 -5.46 -13.98 24.09
C TRP A 547 -4.64 -13.63 22.85
N VAL A 548 -4.71 -12.37 22.42
CA VAL A 548 -3.86 -11.81 21.37
C VAL A 548 -2.38 -11.89 21.74
N LEU A 549 -2.06 -11.63 23.00
CA LEU A 549 -0.70 -11.51 23.51
C LEU A 549 -0.22 -12.83 24.11
N ASP A 550 -1.10 -13.52 24.84
CA ASP A 550 -0.79 -14.76 25.55
C ASP A 550 -0.79 -15.95 24.58
N LYS A 551 0.41 -16.33 24.13
CA LYS A 551 0.63 -17.43 23.17
C LYS A 551 0.92 -18.75 23.88
N LEU A 552 1.50 -18.73 25.08
CA LEU A 552 1.89 -19.96 25.77
C LEU A 552 0.65 -20.63 26.38
N LYS A 553 0.60 -21.96 26.30
CA LYS A 553 -0.49 -22.74 26.91
C LYS A 553 -0.63 -22.45 28.41
N ALA A 554 0.49 -22.36 29.11
CA ALA A 554 0.52 -22.04 30.54
C ALA A 554 0.03 -20.62 30.87
N GLU A 555 0.22 -19.65 29.97
CA GLU A 555 -0.34 -18.28 30.12
C GLU A 555 -1.86 -18.33 30.02
N ARG A 556 -2.38 -18.99 28.99
CA ARG A 556 -3.82 -19.14 28.74
C ARG A 556 -4.53 -19.89 29.88
N GLU A 557 -3.92 -20.96 30.39
CA GLU A 557 -4.46 -21.74 31.52
C GLU A 557 -4.50 -20.92 32.82
N ARG A 558 -3.47 -20.12 33.10
CA ARG A 558 -3.39 -19.32 34.34
C ARG A 558 -4.04 -17.94 34.24
N GLY A 559 -4.26 -17.41 33.04
CA GLY A 559 -4.78 -16.05 32.82
C GLY A 559 -3.78 -14.95 33.18
N ILE A 560 -2.48 -15.24 33.16
CA ILE A 560 -1.41 -14.28 33.46
C ILE A 560 -0.32 -14.36 32.39
N THR A 561 0.21 -13.20 31.99
CA THR A 561 1.37 -13.10 31.10
C THR A 561 2.64 -13.58 31.80
N ILE A 562 3.40 -14.47 31.16
CA ILE A 562 4.62 -15.10 31.67
C ILE A 562 5.83 -14.57 30.90
N ASP A 563 5.75 -14.56 29.57
CA ASP A 563 6.83 -14.11 28.70
C ASP A 563 6.48 -12.80 27.99
N ILE A 564 7.50 -12.12 27.46
CA ILE A 564 7.27 -10.89 26.70
C ILE A 564 6.71 -11.20 25.32
N SER A 565 5.68 -10.46 24.91
CA SER A 565 5.16 -10.52 23.54
C SER A 565 5.45 -9.21 22.82
N LEU A 566 5.92 -9.33 21.57
CA LEU A 566 6.25 -8.20 20.70
C LEU A 566 5.19 -8.08 19.61
N TRP A 567 4.53 -6.94 19.56
CA TRP A 567 3.54 -6.61 18.55
C TRP A 567 3.79 -5.23 17.96
N LYS A 568 3.25 -5.01 16.77
CA LYS A 568 3.42 -3.77 16.03
C LYS A 568 2.08 -3.15 15.69
N PHE A 569 2.02 -1.83 15.80
CA PHE A 569 0.94 -1.03 15.23
C PHE A 569 1.48 0.34 14.85
N GLU A 570 0.69 1.07 14.06
CA GLU A 570 1.05 2.41 13.61
C GLU A 570 0.23 3.47 14.34
N THR A 571 0.88 4.58 14.67
CA THR A 571 0.21 5.82 15.06
C THR A 571 0.34 6.87 13.95
N SER A 572 -0.12 8.10 14.20
CA SER A 572 0.00 9.18 13.22
C SER A 572 1.47 9.52 12.93
N LYS A 573 2.33 9.49 13.97
CA LYS A 573 3.75 9.89 13.87
C LYS A 573 4.75 8.75 13.92
N TYR A 574 4.42 7.61 14.52
CA TYR A 574 5.39 6.58 14.87
C TYR A 574 5.01 5.19 14.37
N TYR A 575 6.03 4.38 14.10
CA TYR A 575 5.92 2.93 14.12
C TYR A 575 6.14 2.47 15.55
N VAL A 576 5.14 1.85 16.17
CA VAL A 576 5.21 1.45 17.58
C VAL A 576 5.41 -0.06 17.66
N THR A 577 6.51 -0.49 18.28
CA THR A 577 6.63 -1.85 18.79
C THR A 577 6.23 -1.86 20.26
N ILE A 578 5.16 -2.57 20.58
CA ILE A 578 4.66 -2.72 21.95
C ILE A 578 5.17 -4.02 22.55
N ILE A 579 5.67 -3.92 23.78
CA ILE A 579 6.22 -4.98 24.59
C ILE A 579 5.27 -5.17 25.76
N ASP A 580 4.47 -6.24 25.74
CA ASP A 580 3.65 -6.58 26.90
C ASP A 580 4.54 -7.25 27.96
N ALA A 581 4.62 -6.65 29.14
CA ALA A 581 5.47 -7.14 30.21
C ALA A 581 4.64 -7.84 31.30
N PRO A 582 5.16 -8.96 31.85
CA PRO A 582 4.42 -9.72 32.84
C PRO A 582 4.21 -8.92 34.12
N GLY A 583 3.03 -9.08 34.71
CA GLY A 583 2.68 -8.46 35.98
C GLY A 583 3.31 -9.15 37.18
N HIS A 584 3.46 -10.48 37.14
CA HIS A 584 3.71 -11.30 38.33
C HIS A 584 5.17 -11.22 38.83
N ARG A 585 5.38 -11.32 40.15
CA ARG A 585 6.70 -11.14 40.80
C ARG A 585 7.75 -12.14 40.31
N ASP A 586 7.33 -13.37 40.03
CA ASP A 586 8.21 -14.44 39.54
C ASP A 586 8.77 -14.15 38.14
N PHE A 587 8.11 -13.30 37.34
CA PHE A 587 8.46 -13.02 35.95
C PHE A 587 9.05 -11.62 35.73
N ILE A 588 9.39 -10.90 36.81
CA ILE A 588 10.06 -9.58 36.74
C ILE A 588 11.36 -9.63 35.92
N LYS A 589 12.04 -10.79 35.85
CA LYS A 589 13.24 -10.95 35.01
C LYS A 589 12.93 -10.67 33.52
N ASN A 590 11.78 -11.13 33.04
CA ASN A 590 11.35 -10.95 31.65
C ASN A 590 10.91 -9.49 31.44
N MET A 591 10.24 -8.90 32.44
CA MET A 591 9.90 -7.48 32.46
C MET A 591 11.13 -6.57 32.36
N ILE A 592 12.21 -6.86 33.09
CA ILE A 592 13.48 -6.11 33.02
C ILE A 592 14.03 -6.16 31.59
N THR A 593 14.05 -7.34 30.97
CA THR A 593 14.57 -7.49 29.61
C THR A 593 13.72 -6.78 28.57
N GLY A 594 12.39 -6.75 28.72
CA GLY A 594 11.51 -5.95 27.87
C GLY A 594 11.67 -4.45 28.08
N THR A 595 11.77 -4.01 29.34
CA THR A 595 11.89 -2.60 29.71
C THR A 595 13.22 -1.99 29.27
N SER A 596 14.29 -2.78 29.25
CA SER A 596 15.61 -2.34 28.74
C SER A 596 15.58 -1.90 27.27
N GLN A 597 14.60 -2.36 26.50
CA GLN A 597 14.44 -2.06 25.08
C GLN A 597 13.50 -0.87 24.81
N ALA A 598 12.83 -0.35 25.84
CA ALA A 598 11.76 0.61 25.69
C ALA A 598 12.26 2.05 25.72
N ASP A 599 11.67 2.89 24.87
CA ASP A 599 11.90 4.34 24.82
C ASP A 599 10.90 5.08 25.72
N CYS A 600 9.71 4.49 25.90
CA CYS A 600 8.64 4.96 26.79
C CYS A 600 7.97 3.79 27.52
N ALA A 601 7.52 4.02 28.75
CA ALA A 601 6.73 3.07 29.51
C ALA A 601 5.28 3.57 29.64
N VAL A 602 4.33 2.66 29.48
CA VAL A 602 2.91 2.87 29.78
C VAL A 602 2.58 2.13 31.07
N LEU A 603 2.36 2.89 32.15
CA LEU A 603 1.99 2.36 33.45
C LEU A 603 0.46 2.26 33.56
N ILE A 604 -0.04 1.04 33.53
CA ILE A 604 -1.47 0.73 33.70
C ILE A 604 -1.77 0.58 35.19
N VAL A 605 -2.72 1.38 35.68
CA VAL A 605 -3.15 1.42 37.08
C VAL A 605 -4.65 1.18 37.14
N ALA A 606 -5.10 0.16 37.85
CA ALA A 606 -6.54 -0.09 38.01
C ALA A 606 -7.19 0.95 38.93
N ALA A 607 -8.39 1.39 38.56
CA ALA A 607 -9.18 2.36 39.32
C ALA A 607 -10.17 1.73 40.32
N GLY A 608 -10.41 0.42 40.21
CA GLY A 608 -11.29 -0.34 41.09
C GLY A 608 -10.91 -0.18 42.57
N VAL A 609 -11.91 -0.24 43.45
CA VAL A 609 -11.73 -0.18 44.90
C VAL A 609 -11.00 -1.44 45.37
N GLY A 610 -9.91 -1.29 46.11
CA GLY A 610 -9.05 -2.38 46.58
C GLY A 610 -7.94 -2.76 45.60
N GLU A 611 -8.19 -2.72 44.29
CA GLU A 611 -7.18 -3.02 43.28
C GLU A 611 -6.06 -1.96 43.21
N PHE A 612 -6.44 -0.68 43.27
CA PHE A 612 -5.51 0.43 43.30
C PHE A 612 -4.60 0.37 44.54
N GLU A 613 -5.21 0.19 45.71
CA GLU A 613 -4.56 0.14 47.01
C GLU A 613 -3.58 -1.05 47.09
N ALA A 614 -3.97 -2.21 46.53
CA ALA A 614 -3.09 -3.37 46.42
C ALA A 614 -1.87 -3.08 45.52
N GLY A 615 -2.09 -2.48 44.36
CA GLY A 615 -1.04 -2.15 43.39
C GLY A 615 -0.04 -1.10 43.89
N ILE A 616 -0.50 -0.10 44.65
CA ILE A 616 0.34 0.94 45.25
C ILE A 616 0.84 0.57 46.65
N SER A 617 0.52 -0.60 47.19
CA SER A 617 1.03 -1.04 48.50
C SER A 617 2.57 -1.22 48.49
N LYS A 618 3.19 -1.42 49.66
CA LYS A 618 4.65 -1.68 49.76
C LYS A 618 5.08 -2.94 48.97
N ASN A 619 4.20 -3.92 48.84
CA ASN A 619 4.43 -5.16 48.10
C ASN A 619 3.83 -5.12 46.68
N GLY A 620 3.22 -4.00 46.31
CA GLY A 620 2.56 -3.80 45.03
C GLY A 620 3.56 -3.59 43.90
N GLN A 621 3.24 -4.12 42.72
CA GLN A 621 4.14 -4.09 41.56
C GLN A 621 4.10 -2.77 40.81
N THR A 622 3.03 -1.96 40.92
CA THR A 622 2.99 -0.63 40.29
C THR A 622 4.20 0.20 40.72
N ARG A 623 4.58 0.08 41.99
CA ARG A 623 5.75 0.72 42.59
C ARG A 623 7.07 0.19 42.04
N GLU A 624 7.23 -1.14 42.09
CA GLU A 624 8.44 -1.82 41.62
C GLU A 624 8.66 -1.58 40.13
N HIS A 625 7.61 -1.65 39.31
CA HIS A 625 7.68 -1.47 37.87
C HIS A 625 8.07 -0.05 37.45
N ALA A 626 7.47 0.97 38.07
CA ALA A 626 7.82 2.37 37.76
C ALA A 626 9.28 2.68 38.13
N LEU A 627 9.76 2.11 39.24
CA LEU A 627 11.14 2.24 39.69
C LEU A 627 12.12 1.51 38.77
N LEU A 628 11.79 0.29 38.33
CA LEU A 628 12.59 -0.47 37.38
C LEU A 628 12.66 0.24 36.03
N ALA A 629 11.55 0.76 35.52
CA ALA A 629 11.53 1.54 34.27
C ALA A 629 12.45 2.77 34.33
N TYR A 630 12.39 3.53 35.42
CA TYR A 630 13.27 4.69 35.60
C TYR A 630 14.74 4.28 35.70
N THR A 631 15.01 3.21 36.44
CA THR A 631 16.35 2.64 36.61
C THR A 631 16.91 2.21 35.26
N LEU A 632 16.14 1.51 34.44
CA LEU A 632 16.58 1.00 33.13
C LEU A 632 16.72 2.09 32.05
N GLY A 633 16.36 3.34 32.36
CA GLY A 633 16.59 4.47 31.45
C GLY A 633 15.37 4.97 30.70
N VAL A 634 14.20 4.42 30.99
CA VAL A 634 12.94 4.90 30.43
C VAL A 634 12.56 6.20 31.12
N LYS A 635 12.88 7.34 30.50
CA LYS A 635 12.62 8.68 31.07
C LYS A 635 11.21 9.19 30.77
N GLN A 636 10.54 8.61 29.78
CA GLN A 636 9.19 8.99 29.36
C GLN A 636 8.17 8.00 29.90
N LEU A 637 7.18 8.50 30.62
CA LEU A 637 6.13 7.71 31.27
C LEU A 637 4.75 8.24 30.87
N ILE A 638 3.83 7.34 30.58
CA ILE A 638 2.40 7.60 30.40
C ILE A 638 1.66 6.74 31.43
N VAL A 639 0.65 7.31 32.09
CA VAL A 639 -0.15 6.59 33.09
C VAL A 639 -1.57 6.40 32.56
N GLY A 640 -1.95 5.15 32.31
CA GLY A 640 -3.32 4.78 31.97
C GLY A 640 -4.08 4.35 33.23
N VAL A 641 -5.01 5.19 33.70
CA VAL A 641 -5.91 4.85 34.81
C VAL A 641 -7.04 4.01 34.24
N ASN A 642 -6.89 2.69 34.33
CA ASN A 642 -7.72 1.69 33.69
C ASN A 642 -8.88 1.22 34.59
N LYS A 643 -9.86 0.53 33.99
CA LYS A 643 -11.08 0.07 34.66
C LYS A 643 -11.92 1.22 35.24
N MET A 644 -11.99 2.35 34.55
CA MET A 644 -12.86 3.47 34.95
C MET A 644 -14.35 3.08 34.95
N ASP A 645 -14.72 2.06 34.17
CA ASP A 645 -16.05 1.47 34.16
C ASP A 645 -16.44 0.76 35.47
N SER A 646 -15.46 0.35 36.28
CA SER A 646 -15.66 -0.38 37.53
C SER A 646 -15.43 0.47 38.78
N THR A 647 -15.37 1.80 38.65
CA THR A 647 -15.31 2.69 39.82
C THR A 647 -16.68 2.78 40.48
N GLU A 648 -16.73 3.19 41.75
CA GLU A 648 -17.98 3.42 42.47
C GLU A 648 -18.13 4.92 42.79
N PRO A 649 -19.04 5.67 42.13
CA PRO A 649 -19.87 5.31 40.96
C PRO A 649 -19.06 5.14 39.67
N ASN A 650 -19.63 4.51 38.63
CA ASN A 650 -18.94 4.26 37.36
C ASN A 650 -18.42 5.56 36.73
N TYR A 651 -17.22 5.54 36.18
CA TYR A 651 -16.53 6.68 35.56
C TYR A 651 -16.36 7.91 36.49
N SER A 652 -16.11 7.68 37.78
CA SER A 652 -16.00 8.71 38.81
C SER A 652 -14.77 9.61 38.65
N GLN A 653 -15.00 10.91 38.47
CA GLN A 653 -13.95 11.95 38.46
C GLN A 653 -13.15 11.99 39.76
N LYS A 654 -13.84 11.89 40.92
CA LYS A 654 -13.21 11.96 42.24
C LYS A 654 -12.18 10.84 42.44
N ARG A 655 -12.51 9.62 42.00
CA ARG A 655 -11.61 8.47 42.09
C ARG A 655 -10.40 8.64 41.17
N TYR A 656 -10.60 9.16 39.96
CA TYR A 656 -9.51 9.47 39.05
C TYR A 656 -8.53 10.49 39.66
N GLU A 657 -9.04 11.60 40.20
CA GLU A 657 -8.21 12.66 40.81
C GLU A 657 -7.42 12.17 42.02
N GLU A 658 -8.01 11.30 42.85
CA GLU A 658 -7.34 10.61 43.96
C GLU A 658 -6.13 9.81 43.46
N ILE A 659 -6.35 8.94 42.47
CA ILE A 659 -5.31 8.10 41.87
C ILE A 659 -4.20 8.95 41.26
N VAL A 660 -4.55 9.99 40.50
CA VAL A 660 -3.57 10.91 39.89
C VAL A 660 -2.70 11.56 40.96
N LYS A 661 -3.28 12.03 42.06
CA LYS A 661 -2.55 12.68 43.16
C LYS A 661 -1.57 11.73 43.83
N GLU A 662 -2.00 10.51 44.14
CA GLU A 662 -1.15 9.51 44.79
C GLU A 662 -0.03 9.02 43.88
N VAL A 663 -0.36 8.66 42.63
CA VAL A 663 0.63 8.20 41.64
C VAL A 663 1.62 9.31 41.32
N SER A 664 1.17 10.57 41.17
CA SER A 664 2.06 11.73 40.96
C SER A 664 3.05 11.92 42.10
N THR A 665 2.59 11.79 43.35
CA THR A 665 3.45 11.88 44.53
C THR A 665 4.49 10.76 44.53
N TYR A 666 4.12 9.58 44.07
CA TYR A 666 5.00 8.42 44.04
C TYR A 666 6.05 8.49 42.92
N ILE A 667 5.64 8.77 41.68
CA ILE A 667 6.58 8.89 40.55
C ILE A 667 7.57 10.04 40.74
N LYS A 668 7.16 11.11 41.43
CA LYS A 668 8.05 12.21 41.86
C LYS A 668 9.15 11.76 42.82
N LYS A 669 8.84 10.81 43.72
CA LYS A 669 9.84 10.21 44.63
C LYS A 669 10.81 9.27 43.91
N ILE A 670 10.39 8.67 42.80
CA ILE A 670 11.27 7.84 41.95
C ILE A 670 12.25 8.73 41.18
N GLY A 671 11.77 9.84 40.62
CA GLY A 671 12.56 10.79 39.85
C GLY A 671 11.88 11.33 38.60
N TYR A 672 10.69 10.84 38.25
CA TYR A 672 9.91 11.43 37.15
C TYR A 672 9.36 12.80 37.55
N ASN A 673 9.27 13.72 36.59
CA ASN A 673 8.53 14.95 36.79
C ASN A 673 7.04 14.72 36.45
N PRO A 674 6.11 14.80 37.41
CA PRO A 674 4.68 14.59 37.14
C PRO A 674 4.12 15.48 36.03
N ASP A 675 4.64 16.71 35.87
CA ASP A 675 4.17 17.65 34.84
C ASP A 675 4.50 17.19 33.41
N THR A 676 5.41 16.22 33.26
CA THR A 676 5.82 15.66 31.97
C THR A 676 5.08 14.36 31.60
N VAL A 677 4.23 13.87 32.50
CA VAL A 677 3.54 12.58 32.43
C VAL A 677 2.07 12.79 32.11
N ALA A 678 1.58 12.13 31.05
CA ALA A 678 0.17 12.15 30.70
C ALA A 678 -0.59 11.13 31.56
N PHE A 679 -1.65 11.59 32.25
CA PHE A 679 -2.59 10.73 32.96
C PHE A 679 -3.87 10.62 32.13
N VAL A 680 -4.22 9.41 31.71
CA VAL A 680 -5.35 9.16 30.82
C VAL A 680 -6.32 8.19 31.51
N PRO A 681 -7.56 8.60 31.82
CA PRO A 681 -8.59 7.69 32.31
C PRO A 681 -9.11 6.85 31.14
N ILE A 682 -9.01 5.53 31.22
CA ILE A 682 -9.34 4.59 30.14
C ILE A 682 -10.18 3.41 30.64
N SER A 683 -10.86 2.75 29.71
CA SER A 683 -11.34 1.38 29.89
C SER A 683 -10.79 0.50 28.77
N GLY A 684 -9.81 -0.34 29.08
CA GLY A 684 -9.24 -1.27 28.12
C GLY A 684 -10.24 -2.32 27.61
N TRP A 685 -11.33 -2.57 28.35
CA TRP A 685 -12.38 -3.51 27.94
C TRP A 685 -13.37 -2.86 26.96
N ASN A 686 -13.94 -1.72 27.34
CA ASN A 686 -14.97 -1.02 26.56
C ASN A 686 -14.38 -0.15 25.43
N GLY A 687 -13.11 0.25 25.55
CA GLY A 687 -12.41 1.09 24.57
C GLY A 687 -12.46 2.59 24.87
N ASP A 688 -13.01 3.01 26.01
CA ASP A 688 -13.12 4.42 26.41
C ASP A 688 -11.76 5.12 26.48
N ASN A 689 -11.64 6.29 25.82
CA ASN A 689 -10.42 7.11 25.75
C ASN A 689 -9.18 6.37 25.20
N MET A 690 -9.35 5.23 24.51
CA MET A 690 -8.24 4.49 23.90
C MET A 690 -7.81 5.15 22.58
N LEU A 691 -8.72 5.19 21.60
CA LEU A 691 -8.52 5.84 20.30
C LEU A 691 -9.40 7.08 20.13
N GLU A 692 -10.61 7.04 20.67
CA GLU A 692 -11.61 8.11 20.58
C GLU A 692 -11.99 8.56 22.00
N ALA A 693 -12.39 9.83 22.13
CA ALA A 693 -12.84 10.38 23.40
C ALA A 693 -14.14 9.69 23.85
N SER A 694 -14.21 9.32 25.13
CA SER A 694 -15.34 8.62 25.71
C SER A 694 -16.53 9.54 25.96
N PRO A 695 -17.76 9.15 25.56
CA PRO A 695 -18.97 9.87 25.95
C PRO A 695 -19.30 9.72 27.44
N ASN A 696 -18.76 8.70 28.13
CA ASN A 696 -19.02 8.43 29.55
C ASN A 696 -18.22 9.35 30.49
N MET A 697 -17.17 10.00 29.99
CA MET A 697 -16.25 10.84 30.78
C MET A 697 -16.20 12.28 30.27
N THR A 698 -17.36 12.94 30.14
CA THR A 698 -17.48 14.33 29.66
C THR A 698 -16.76 15.36 30.54
N TRP A 699 -16.49 15.01 31.80
CA TRP A 699 -15.71 15.79 32.74
C TRP A 699 -14.21 15.82 32.40
N PHE A 700 -13.69 14.80 31.71
CA PHE A 700 -12.28 14.75 31.32
C PHE A 700 -12.03 15.63 30.10
N LYS A 701 -11.43 16.81 30.32
CA LYS A 701 -11.09 17.78 29.25
C LYS A 701 -9.80 17.46 28.50
N GLY A 702 -9.12 16.38 28.88
CA GLY A 702 -7.85 15.96 28.32
C GLY A 702 -6.69 16.03 29.30
N TRP A 703 -5.61 15.33 28.96
CA TRP A 703 -4.32 15.41 29.63
C TRP A 703 -3.49 16.54 29.02
N LYS A 704 -2.57 17.08 29.83
CA LYS A 704 -1.62 18.12 29.41
C LYS A 704 -0.26 17.81 30.00
N ILE A 705 0.77 17.90 29.16
CA ILE A 705 2.17 17.73 29.56
C ILE A 705 2.96 18.99 29.24
N THR A 706 3.90 19.33 30.13
CA THR A 706 4.79 20.48 29.99
C THR A 706 6.23 19.99 29.99
N ARG A 707 6.94 20.15 28.87
CA ARG A 707 8.35 19.77 28.70
C ARG A 707 9.17 20.98 28.25
N LYS A 708 10.50 20.90 28.39
CA LYS A 708 11.42 21.96 27.94
C LYS A 708 11.33 22.23 26.43
N ASP A 709 11.02 21.21 25.64
CA ASP A 709 10.99 21.28 24.17
C ASP A 709 9.57 21.49 23.60
N GLY A 710 8.58 21.76 24.46
CA GLY A 710 7.19 22.04 24.06
C GLY A 710 6.13 21.41 24.97
N SER A 711 4.97 22.04 25.07
CA SER A 711 3.78 21.47 25.74
C SER A 711 2.92 20.68 24.74
N ALA A 712 2.35 19.56 25.18
CA ALA A 712 1.36 18.82 24.39
C ALA A 712 0.11 18.56 25.23
N SER A 713 -1.03 18.41 24.55
CA SER A 713 -2.31 18.07 25.16
C SER A 713 -3.08 17.15 24.25
N GLY A 714 -3.93 16.31 24.84
CA GLY A 714 -4.81 15.39 24.13
C GLY A 714 -5.83 14.79 25.07
N THR A 715 -6.69 13.93 24.56
CA THR A 715 -7.78 13.29 25.29
C THR A 715 -7.64 11.77 25.34
N THR A 716 -6.97 11.17 24.37
CA THR A 716 -6.91 9.70 24.26
C THR A 716 -5.53 9.15 24.60
N LEU A 717 -5.46 7.84 24.84
CA LEU A 717 -4.20 7.12 25.04
C LEU A 717 -3.37 7.13 23.76
N LEU A 718 -3.98 6.95 22.58
CA LEU A 718 -3.30 7.00 21.30
C LEU A 718 -2.62 8.37 21.06
N GLU A 719 -3.30 9.47 21.38
CA GLU A 719 -2.73 10.81 21.31
C GLU A 719 -1.55 10.99 22.28
N ALA A 720 -1.62 10.35 23.47
CA ALA A 720 -0.52 10.38 24.43
C ALA A 720 0.71 9.63 23.88
N LEU A 721 0.52 8.53 23.16
CA LEU A 721 1.58 7.83 22.44
C LEU A 721 2.17 8.70 21.31
N ASP A 722 1.34 9.40 20.55
CA ASP A 722 1.78 10.35 19.51
C ASP A 722 2.49 11.60 20.07
N ALA A 723 2.40 11.85 21.38
CA ALA A 723 3.11 12.91 22.10
C ALA A 723 4.44 12.44 22.74
N ILE A 724 4.84 11.19 22.55
CA ILE A 724 6.18 10.70 22.92
C ILE A 724 7.21 11.51 22.11
N GLN A 725 8.29 11.95 22.77
CA GLN A 725 9.45 12.54 22.09
C GLN A 725 10.35 11.42 21.58
N PRO A 726 10.88 11.52 20.35
CA PRO A 726 11.78 10.50 19.85
C PRO A 726 13.08 10.51 20.67
N PRO A 727 13.64 9.34 21.03
CA PRO A 727 14.92 9.29 21.73
C PRO A 727 16.05 9.80 20.81
N SER A 728 17.02 10.50 21.39
CA SER A 728 18.27 10.83 20.69
C SER A 728 19.08 9.55 20.51
N ARG A 729 19.21 9.08 19.26
CA ARG A 729 19.91 7.82 18.92
C ARG A 729 21.43 8.08 18.86
N PRO A 730 22.24 7.39 19.68
CA PRO A 730 23.69 7.60 19.72
C PRO A 730 24.41 6.89 18.57
N THR A 731 24.30 7.41 17.34
CA THR A 731 24.93 6.86 16.13
C THR A 731 26.45 7.03 16.12
N ASP A 732 26.95 8.10 16.73
CA ASP A 732 28.38 8.46 16.69
C ASP A 732 29.22 7.68 17.71
N LYS A 733 28.57 6.99 18.66
CA LYS A 733 29.25 6.14 19.64
C LYS A 733 29.67 4.80 19.02
N PRO A 734 30.70 4.14 19.56
CA PRO A 734 31.07 2.80 19.12
C PRO A 734 29.93 1.77 19.26
N LEU A 735 29.98 0.72 18.44
CA LEU A 735 28.94 -0.30 18.38
C LEU A 735 28.84 -1.06 19.72
N ARG A 736 27.64 -1.10 20.31
CA ARG A 736 27.26 -2.02 21.40
C ARG A 736 25.92 -2.64 21.09
N LEU A 737 25.89 -3.96 20.97
CA LEU A 737 24.71 -4.75 20.69
C LEU A 737 24.66 -5.95 21.67
N PRO A 738 23.95 -5.82 22.80
CA PRO A 738 23.72 -6.92 23.73
C PRO A 738 22.85 -8.01 23.08
N LEU A 739 23.32 -9.25 23.14
CA LEU A 739 22.62 -10.40 22.59
C LEU A 739 21.45 -10.79 23.49
N GLN A 740 20.26 -10.86 22.89
CA GLN A 740 19.05 -11.34 23.53
C GLN A 740 18.96 -12.86 23.39
N ASP A 741 19.13 -13.37 22.17
CA ASP A 741 19.10 -14.80 21.87
C ASP A 741 20.04 -15.14 20.70
N VAL A 742 20.33 -16.43 20.54
CA VAL A 742 21.19 -16.95 19.46
C VAL A 742 20.55 -18.18 18.86
N TYR A 743 20.27 -18.13 17.56
CA TYR A 743 19.63 -19.21 16.81
C TYR A 743 20.60 -19.93 15.88
N LYS A 744 20.33 -21.21 15.61
CA LYS A 744 20.94 -21.97 14.52
C LYS A 744 19.90 -22.14 13.42
N ILE A 745 20.11 -21.50 12.28
CA ILE A 745 19.19 -21.58 11.13
C ILE A 745 19.82 -22.46 10.05
N GLY A 746 19.09 -23.51 9.63
CA GLY A 746 19.53 -24.42 8.57
C GLY A 746 19.83 -23.67 7.27
N GLY A 747 20.99 -23.92 6.66
CA GLY A 747 21.44 -23.25 5.44
C GLY A 747 22.06 -21.85 5.63
N ILE A 748 21.81 -21.16 6.74
CA ILE A 748 22.34 -19.81 7.01
C ILE A 748 23.52 -19.84 7.97
N GLY A 749 23.40 -20.60 9.07
CA GLY A 749 24.41 -20.68 10.14
C GLY A 749 23.90 -20.16 11.48
N THR A 750 24.78 -19.45 12.21
CA THR A 750 24.49 -18.90 13.54
C THR A 750 24.03 -17.45 13.41
N VAL A 751 22.85 -17.16 13.96
CA VAL A 751 22.19 -15.86 13.90
C VAL A 751 21.91 -15.36 15.33
N PRO A 752 22.81 -14.56 15.92
CA PRO A 752 22.50 -13.74 17.09
C PRO A 752 21.42 -12.70 16.79
N VAL A 753 20.58 -12.44 17.80
CA VAL A 753 19.52 -11.42 17.77
C VAL A 753 19.70 -10.47 18.95
N GLY A 754 19.53 -9.18 18.71
CA GLY A 754 19.56 -8.17 19.76
C GLY A 754 19.24 -6.76 19.25
N ARG A 755 19.16 -5.82 20.21
CA ARG A 755 18.94 -4.40 19.94
C ARG A 755 20.28 -3.70 19.80
N VAL A 756 20.43 -2.88 18.76
CA VAL A 756 21.58 -1.97 18.66
C VAL A 756 21.41 -0.87 19.71
N GLU A 757 22.27 -0.78 20.72
CA GLU A 757 22.16 0.25 21.77
C GLU A 757 22.95 1.52 21.41
N THR A 758 24.13 1.35 20.83
CA THR A 758 24.99 2.44 20.34
C THR A 758 25.69 2.04 19.06
N GLY A 759 26.04 3.03 18.23
CA GLY A 759 26.76 2.82 16.97
C GLY A 759 25.92 2.20 15.86
N ILE A 760 26.58 1.79 14.77
CA ILE A 760 25.93 1.28 13.57
C ILE A 760 26.48 -0.12 13.26
N LEU A 761 25.59 -1.04 12.90
CA LEU A 761 25.97 -2.38 12.44
C LEU A 761 25.72 -2.51 10.93
N LYS A 762 26.73 -2.94 10.17
CA LYS A 762 26.63 -3.14 8.72
C LYS A 762 27.10 -4.54 8.31
N PRO A 763 26.51 -5.14 7.26
CA PRO A 763 27.08 -6.31 6.60
C PRO A 763 28.55 -6.04 6.20
N GLY A 764 29.42 -7.02 6.42
CA GLY A 764 30.86 -6.95 6.18
C GLY A 764 31.70 -6.39 7.34
N MET A 765 31.08 -5.87 8.41
CA MET A 765 31.80 -5.45 9.61
C MET A 765 32.43 -6.64 10.32
N VAL A 766 33.62 -6.41 10.91
CA VAL A 766 34.28 -7.38 11.79
C VAL A 766 33.90 -7.01 13.22
N VAL A 767 33.20 -7.91 13.91
CA VAL A 767 32.66 -7.70 15.25
C VAL A 767 33.33 -8.64 16.25
N THR A 768 33.54 -8.15 17.47
CA THR A 768 34.03 -8.91 18.62
C THR A 768 32.89 -9.11 19.62
N PHE A 769 32.74 -10.35 20.10
CA PHE A 769 31.81 -10.72 21.16
C PHE A 769 32.51 -10.77 22.52
N ALA A 770 32.09 -9.92 23.45
CA ALA A 770 32.51 -9.95 24.85
C ALA A 770 31.49 -10.67 25.73
N PRO A 771 31.91 -11.33 26.82
CA PRO A 771 33.27 -11.48 27.33
C PRO A 771 34.06 -12.64 26.70
N VAL A 772 33.48 -13.40 25.76
CA VAL A 772 34.10 -14.60 25.18
C VAL A 772 35.29 -14.33 24.25
N ASN A 773 35.48 -13.07 23.86
CA ASN A 773 36.54 -12.58 22.99
C ASN A 773 36.63 -13.34 21.64
N VAL A 774 35.48 -13.58 21.01
CA VAL A 774 35.40 -14.21 19.67
C VAL A 774 35.20 -13.11 18.63
N THR A 775 36.04 -13.08 17.59
CA THR A 775 35.97 -12.08 16.53
C THR A 775 35.58 -12.70 15.20
N THR A 776 34.56 -12.14 14.54
CA THR A 776 34.05 -12.66 13.27
C THR A 776 33.48 -11.58 12.34
N GLU A 777 33.25 -11.94 11.08
CA GLU A 777 32.65 -11.07 10.07
C GLU A 777 31.13 -11.26 10.03
N VAL A 778 30.38 -10.16 10.02
CA VAL A 778 28.93 -10.14 9.81
C VAL A 778 28.64 -10.29 8.32
N LYS A 779 27.77 -11.24 7.93
CA LYS A 779 27.45 -11.50 6.52
C LYS A 779 26.20 -10.78 6.03
N SER A 780 25.16 -10.80 6.84
CA SER A 780 23.90 -10.14 6.56
C SER A 780 23.32 -9.65 7.88
N VAL A 781 22.52 -8.60 7.80
CA VAL A 781 21.73 -8.06 8.90
C VAL A 781 20.30 -8.04 8.43
N GLU A 782 19.38 -8.52 9.26
CA GLU A 782 17.97 -8.66 8.94
C GLU A 782 17.11 -8.12 10.08
N MET A 783 16.00 -7.49 9.72
CA MET A 783 14.98 -7.02 10.64
C MET A 783 13.62 -7.43 10.08
N HIS A 784 12.82 -8.18 10.85
CA HIS A 784 11.51 -8.69 10.40
C HIS A 784 11.52 -9.45 9.06
N HIS A 785 12.55 -10.25 8.81
CA HIS A 785 12.75 -11.01 7.56
C HIS A 785 13.06 -10.16 6.33
N GLU A 786 13.41 -8.89 6.50
CA GLU A 786 13.92 -8.02 5.46
C GLU A 786 15.42 -7.75 5.69
N ALA A 787 16.20 -7.78 4.61
CA ALA A 787 17.63 -7.50 4.68
C ALA A 787 17.89 -5.99 4.80
N LEU A 788 18.76 -5.61 5.74
CA LEU A 788 19.17 -4.22 5.97
C LEU A 788 20.58 -3.96 5.44
N SER A 789 20.77 -2.78 4.85
CA SER A 789 22.10 -2.28 4.46
C SER A 789 22.91 -1.79 5.66
N GLU A 790 22.24 -1.22 6.66
CA GLU A 790 22.79 -0.84 7.95
C GLU A 790 21.69 -0.87 9.01
N ALA A 791 22.07 -1.15 10.25
CA ALA A 791 21.19 -1.14 11.42
C ALA A 791 21.64 -0.04 12.38
N LEU A 792 20.69 0.80 12.78
CA LEU A 792 20.90 2.00 13.59
C LEU A 792 20.55 1.72 15.06
N PRO A 793 21.00 2.58 16.02
CA PRO A 793 20.63 2.42 17.42
C PRO A 793 19.12 2.39 17.61
N GLY A 794 18.62 1.36 18.26
CA GLY A 794 17.22 1.09 18.57
C GLY A 794 16.56 0.03 17.70
N ASP A 795 17.21 -0.38 16.60
CA ASP A 795 16.73 -1.46 15.74
C ASP A 795 16.95 -2.82 16.42
N ASN A 796 15.93 -3.68 16.34
CA ASN A 796 15.99 -5.07 16.80
C ASN A 796 16.34 -5.97 15.61
N VAL A 797 17.58 -6.45 15.55
CA VAL A 797 18.12 -7.12 14.36
C VAL A 797 18.61 -8.52 14.67
N GLY A 798 18.43 -9.41 13.69
CA GLY A 798 19.15 -10.67 13.59
C GLY A 798 20.29 -10.51 12.59
N PHE A 799 21.50 -10.94 12.92
CA PHE A 799 22.64 -10.81 12.01
C PHE A 799 23.41 -12.12 11.88
N ASN A 800 23.73 -12.51 10.65
CA ASN A 800 24.40 -13.77 10.37
C ASN A 800 25.92 -13.62 10.58
N VAL A 801 26.50 -14.55 11.34
CA VAL A 801 27.95 -14.61 11.58
C VAL A 801 28.54 -15.94 11.14
N LYS A 802 29.70 -15.91 10.49
CA LYS A 802 30.39 -17.12 10.04
C LYS A 802 31.32 -17.71 11.09
N ASN A 803 31.51 -19.02 11.04
CA ASN A 803 32.53 -19.75 11.79
C ASN A 803 32.46 -19.58 13.33
N VAL A 804 31.29 -19.24 13.84
CA VAL A 804 30.97 -19.17 15.28
C VAL A 804 29.85 -20.17 15.53
N SER A 805 30.00 -21.01 16.54
CA SER A 805 28.94 -21.95 16.96
C SER A 805 27.92 -21.25 17.86
N VAL A 806 26.67 -21.72 17.89
CA VAL A 806 25.67 -21.27 18.88
C VAL A 806 26.12 -21.57 20.32
N LYS A 807 27.09 -22.48 20.52
CA LYS A 807 27.68 -22.73 21.84
C LYS A 807 28.76 -21.71 22.24
N ASP A 808 29.33 -20.99 21.28
CA ASP A 808 30.45 -20.07 21.50
C ASP A 808 29.96 -18.70 22.05
N ILE A 809 28.71 -18.34 21.75
CA ILE A 809 28.07 -17.07 22.15
C ILE A 809 26.72 -17.36 22.80
N ARG A 810 26.30 -16.52 23.75
CA ARG A 810 25.04 -16.69 24.48
C ARG A 810 24.38 -15.35 24.81
N ARG A 811 23.12 -15.40 25.26
CA ARG A 811 22.41 -14.28 25.87
C ARG A 811 23.27 -13.59 26.93
N GLY A 812 23.27 -12.26 26.94
CA GLY A 812 24.09 -11.44 27.83
C GLY A 812 25.51 -11.17 27.33
N ASN A 813 25.94 -11.77 26.21
CA ASN A 813 27.15 -11.34 25.52
C ASN A 813 26.89 -10.04 24.76
N VAL A 814 27.93 -9.26 24.53
CA VAL A 814 27.84 -7.96 23.85
C VAL A 814 28.69 -8.01 22.59
N ALA A 815 28.08 -7.73 21.44
CA ALA A 815 28.79 -7.54 20.18
C ALA A 815 29.19 -6.06 20.03
N GLY A 816 30.39 -5.81 19.51
CA GLY A 816 30.84 -4.48 19.12
C GLY A 816 31.86 -4.54 17.99
N ASP A 817 32.18 -3.39 17.40
CA ASP A 817 33.15 -3.30 16.30
C ASP A 817 34.55 -3.61 16.81
N SER A 818 35.25 -4.54 16.17
CA SER A 818 36.63 -4.89 16.53
C SER A 818 37.62 -3.74 16.32
N LYS A 819 37.29 -2.76 15.47
CA LYS A 819 38.19 -1.64 15.12
C LYS A 819 37.96 -0.38 15.94
N ASN A 820 36.77 -0.23 16.54
CA ASN A 820 36.38 0.98 17.24
C ASN A 820 35.86 0.61 18.62
N ASP A 821 36.74 0.70 19.63
CA ASP A 821 36.48 0.36 21.04
C ASP A 821 35.71 -0.95 21.22
N PRO A 822 36.32 -2.13 20.98
CA PRO A 822 35.63 -3.41 21.16
C PRO A 822 35.23 -3.63 22.63
N PRO A 823 34.05 -4.21 22.90
CA PRO A 823 33.63 -4.54 24.26
C PRO A 823 34.58 -5.58 24.89
N GLN A 824 34.76 -5.52 26.22
CA GLN A 824 35.70 -6.37 26.95
C GLN A 824 35.07 -6.96 28.22
N GLU A 825 35.67 -8.01 28.76
CA GLU A 825 35.29 -8.58 30.05
C GLU A 825 35.63 -7.59 31.19
N ALA A 826 34.70 -7.39 32.12
CA ALA A 826 34.95 -6.63 33.35
C ALA A 826 35.55 -7.55 34.42
N ALA A 827 36.74 -7.21 34.92
CA ALA A 827 37.36 -7.89 36.06
C ALA A 827 36.70 -7.46 37.38
N SER A 828 36.53 -6.15 37.53
CA SER A 828 35.80 -5.52 38.63
C SER A 828 35.12 -4.25 38.12
N PHE A 829 34.13 -3.73 38.85
CA PHE A 829 33.55 -2.44 38.54
C PHE A 829 33.05 -1.73 39.78
N THR A 830 33.20 -0.41 39.80
CA THR A 830 32.70 0.46 40.87
C THR A 830 31.34 1.00 40.45
N ALA A 831 30.33 0.84 41.31
CA ALA A 831 28.98 1.29 41.05
C ALA A 831 28.39 2.07 42.23
N GLN A 832 27.56 3.05 41.90
CA GLN A 832 26.70 3.71 42.86
C GLN A 832 25.39 2.94 42.95
N VAL A 833 25.07 2.39 44.13
CA VAL A 833 23.87 1.61 44.39
C VAL A 833 22.94 2.34 45.35
N ILE A 834 21.63 2.18 45.17
CA ILE A 834 20.59 2.64 46.08
C ILE A 834 19.86 1.41 46.58
N ILE A 835 19.91 1.17 47.89
CA ILE A 835 19.24 0.05 48.53
C ILE A 835 17.76 0.39 48.68
N LEU A 836 16.92 -0.51 48.18
CA LEU A 836 15.49 -0.34 48.12
C LEU A 836 14.84 -1.00 49.33
N ASN A 837 14.24 -2.16 49.14
CA ASN A 837 13.45 -2.87 50.14
C ASN A 837 14.11 -4.22 50.41
N HIS A 838 15.11 -4.21 51.30
CA HIS A 838 15.81 -5.40 51.77
C HIS A 838 15.41 -5.66 53.24
N PRO A 839 15.04 -6.90 53.62
CA PRO A 839 14.56 -7.20 54.97
C PRO A 839 15.67 -7.19 56.03
N GLY A 840 16.93 -7.39 55.62
CA GLY A 840 18.10 -7.39 56.50
C GLY A 840 19.09 -6.25 56.21
N GLN A 841 20.35 -6.46 56.58
CA GLN A 841 21.46 -5.55 56.28
C GLN A 841 22.36 -6.18 55.20
N ILE A 842 22.95 -5.34 54.34
CA ILE A 842 23.90 -5.76 53.30
C ILE A 842 25.31 -5.43 53.79
N SER A 843 26.16 -6.46 53.89
CA SER A 843 27.57 -6.32 54.28
C SER A 843 28.49 -6.68 53.12
N ALA A 844 29.78 -6.32 53.22
CA ALA A 844 30.80 -6.78 52.28
C ALA A 844 30.78 -8.32 52.19
N GLY A 845 30.85 -8.84 50.97
CA GLY A 845 30.71 -10.26 50.65
C GLY A 845 29.32 -10.69 50.16
N TYR A 846 28.31 -9.83 50.27
CA TYR A 846 26.97 -10.09 49.73
C TYR A 846 27.02 -10.35 48.21
N ALA A 847 26.43 -11.44 47.73
CA ALA A 847 26.54 -11.89 46.33
C ALA A 847 25.18 -12.11 45.65
N PRO A 848 24.39 -11.04 45.43
CA PRO A 848 23.11 -11.11 44.74
C PRO A 848 23.26 -11.26 43.23
N VAL A 849 22.14 -11.49 42.54
CA VAL A 849 22.12 -11.51 41.08
C VAL A 849 21.91 -10.11 40.52
N LEU A 850 22.74 -9.74 39.55
CA LEU A 850 22.64 -8.49 38.82
C LEU A 850 22.04 -8.72 37.45
N ASP A 851 20.98 -7.97 37.17
CA ASP A 851 20.39 -7.80 35.86
C ASP A 851 20.95 -6.52 35.23
N CYS A 852 21.80 -6.65 34.23
CA CYS A 852 22.37 -5.53 33.47
C CYS A 852 22.21 -5.84 31.99
N HIS A 853 21.62 -4.92 31.23
CA HIS A 853 21.22 -5.15 29.83
C HIS A 853 20.48 -6.49 29.63
N THR A 854 21.04 -7.43 28.87
CA THR A 854 20.53 -8.79 28.68
C THR A 854 21.25 -9.83 29.56
N ALA A 855 22.27 -9.44 30.33
CA ALA A 855 23.02 -10.31 31.22
C ALA A 855 22.35 -10.47 32.60
N HIS A 856 22.45 -11.69 33.13
CA HIS A 856 21.92 -12.10 34.43
C HIS A 856 23.01 -12.89 35.17
N ILE A 857 23.81 -12.20 36.00
CA ILE A 857 25.03 -12.76 36.60
C ILE A 857 25.10 -12.38 38.08
N ALA A 858 25.47 -13.34 38.94
CA ALA A 858 25.73 -13.07 40.35
C ALA A 858 27.03 -12.27 40.52
N CYS A 859 26.97 -11.16 41.25
CA CYS A 859 28.14 -10.31 41.52
C CYS A 859 28.31 -10.11 43.02
N LYS A 860 29.56 -10.27 43.50
CA LYS A 860 29.92 -10.07 44.90
C LYS A 860 30.19 -8.59 45.16
N PHE A 861 29.55 -8.04 46.19
CA PHE A 861 29.86 -6.74 46.78
C PHE A 861 31.20 -6.89 47.52
N ALA A 862 32.31 -6.62 46.85
CA ALA A 862 33.64 -6.87 47.40
C ALA A 862 33.97 -5.88 48.52
N GLU A 863 33.73 -4.60 48.27
CA GLU A 863 34.01 -3.51 49.20
C GLU A 863 32.90 -2.46 49.14
N LEU A 864 32.44 -2.00 50.30
CA LEU A 864 31.50 -0.89 50.43
C LEU A 864 32.33 0.37 50.68
N LYS A 865 32.66 1.14 49.64
CA LYS A 865 33.61 2.26 49.73
C LYS A 865 33.06 3.46 50.49
N GLU A 866 31.87 3.91 50.11
CA GLU A 866 31.30 5.14 50.66
C GLU A 866 29.79 5.00 50.83
N LYS A 867 29.26 5.53 51.93
CA LYS A 867 27.84 5.81 52.07
C LYS A 867 27.59 7.25 51.64
N ILE A 868 26.58 7.45 50.79
CA ILE A 868 26.24 8.76 50.22
C ILE A 868 24.78 9.10 50.50
N ASP A 869 24.48 10.39 50.56
CA ASP A 869 23.10 10.87 50.57
C ASP A 869 22.47 10.64 49.19
N ARG A 870 21.32 9.96 49.17
CA ARG A 870 20.54 9.65 47.96
C ARG A 870 20.18 10.89 47.13
N ARG A 871 19.94 12.05 47.76
CA ARG A 871 19.45 13.25 47.05
C ARG A 871 20.58 14.16 46.61
N SER A 872 21.48 14.50 47.53
CA SER A 872 22.57 15.44 47.27
C SER A 872 23.79 14.78 46.64
N GLY A 873 23.93 13.45 46.74
CA GLY A 873 25.14 12.72 46.37
C GLY A 873 26.33 13.01 47.28
N LYS A 874 26.13 13.77 48.36
CA LYS A 874 27.21 14.10 49.30
C LYS A 874 27.58 12.87 50.11
N LYS A 875 28.88 12.65 50.27
CA LYS A 875 29.44 11.59 51.10
C LYS A 875 29.06 11.78 52.57
N LEU A 876 28.58 10.71 53.20
CA LEU A 876 28.17 10.68 54.60
C LEU A 876 29.15 9.90 55.47
N GLU A 877 29.63 8.76 54.98
CA GLU A 877 30.50 7.85 55.74
C GLU A 877 31.47 7.14 54.80
N ASP A 878 32.72 6.98 55.25
CA ASP A 878 33.75 6.17 54.60
C ASP A 878 33.69 4.72 55.09
N ASN A 879 33.78 3.77 54.16
CA ASN A 879 33.81 2.33 54.43
C ASN A 879 32.72 1.84 55.42
N PRO A 880 31.42 2.06 55.12
CA PRO A 880 30.34 1.64 56.00
C PRO A 880 30.36 0.12 56.19
N LYS A 881 30.20 -0.34 57.44
CA LYS A 881 30.17 -1.79 57.74
C LYS A 881 28.98 -2.49 57.06
N ASN A 882 27.81 -1.86 57.13
CA ASN A 882 26.53 -2.41 56.68
C ASN A 882 25.69 -1.32 55.99
N LEU A 883 24.94 -1.71 54.95
CA LEU A 883 23.93 -0.88 54.29
C LEU A 883 22.52 -1.37 54.64
N LYS A 884 21.59 -0.43 54.81
CA LYS A 884 20.16 -0.71 55.05
C LYS A 884 19.27 -0.12 53.97
N SER A 885 18.01 -0.57 53.95
CA SER A 885 16.96 -0.03 53.07
C SER A 885 16.89 1.50 53.12
N GLY A 886 16.97 2.14 51.96
CA GLY A 886 16.99 3.59 51.79
C GLY A 886 18.37 4.23 51.68
N ASP A 887 19.44 3.52 52.03
CA ASP A 887 20.81 4.01 51.88
C ASP A 887 21.24 4.06 50.41
N ALA A 888 22.13 4.99 50.08
CA ALA A 888 22.88 4.97 48.83
C ALA A 888 24.36 4.79 49.14
N ALA A 889 25.09 4.07 48.30
CA ALA A 889 26.50 3.75 48.53
C ALA A 889 27.28 3.62 47.22
N ILE A 890 28.59 3.83 47.28
CA ILE A 890 29.55 3.45 46.25
C ILE A 890 30.14 2.10 46.66
N VAL A 891 30.06 1.12 45.76
CA VAL A 891 30.42 -0.27 46.00
C VAL A 891 31.29 -0.78 44.86
N ASP A 892 32.36 -1.48 45.21
CA ASP A 892 33.15 -2.26 44.27
C ASP A 892 32.58 -3.67 44.16
N MET A 893 32.33 -4.10 42.92
CA MET A 893 31.64 -5.33 42.61
C MET A 893 32.51 -6.22 41.72
N ILE A 894 32.49 -7.52 42.01
CA ILE A 894 33.22 -8.54 41.25
C ILE A 894 32.22 -9.54 40.67
N PRO A 895 32.12 -9.68 39.34
CA PRO A 895 31.29 -10.71 38.71
C PRO A 895 31.73 -12.13 39.09
N GLY A 896 30.79 -12.99 39.47
CA GLY A 896 31.07 -14.41 39.72
C GLY A 896 31.25 -15.24 38.44
N LYS A 897 30.85 -14.70 37.29
CA LYS A 897 31.08 -15.27 35.94
C LYS A 897 31.51 -14.15 35.00
N PRO A 898 32.22 -14.46 33.90
CA PRO A 898 32.60 -13.46 32.90
C PRO A 898 31.40 -12.64 32.44
N MET A 899 31.53 -11.31 32.55
CA MET A 899 30.48 -10.33 32.29
C MET A 899 31.06 -9.16 31.50
N CYS A 900 30.27 -8.60 30.58
CA CYS A 900 30.58 -7.34 29.91
C CYS A 900 29.67 -6.25 30.47
N VAL A 901 30.26 -5.19 30.99
CA VAL A 901 29.57 -3.98 31.46
C VAL A 901 30.39 -2.77 31.08
N GLU A 902 29.75 -1.60 31.05
CA GLU A 902 30.39 -0.35 30.68
C GLU A 902 30.07 0.74 31.71
N SER A 903 30.86 1.82 31.72
CA SER A 903 30.51 2.98 32.55
C SER A 903 29.23 3.65 32.07
N PHE A 904 28.38 4.07 33.00
CA PHE A 904 27.12 4.74 32.70
C PHE A 904 27.31 6.06 31.92
N SER A 905 28.42 6.77 32.13
CA SER A 905 28.71 8.01 31.41
C SER A 905 29.00 7.76 29.93
N GLU A 906 29.61 6.62 29.61
CA GLU A 906 30.03 6.27 28.24
C GLU A 906 28.91 5.54 27.50
N TYR A 907 28.40 4.45 28.07
CA TYR A 907 27.37 3.61 27.46
C TYR A 907 26.22 3.40 28.45
N PRO A 908 25.31 4.39 28.57
CA PRO A 908 24.20 4.33 29.52
C PRO A 908 23.41 3.01 29.52
N PRO A 909 23.09 2.36 28.37
CA PRO A 909 22.33 1.11 28.37
C PRO A 909 23.06 -0.09 29.00
N LEU A 910 24.40 -0.08 29.01
CA LEU A 910 25.24 -1.14 29.59
C LEU A 910 25.77 -0.80 30.99
N GLY A 911 25.48 0.41 31.47
CA GLY A 911 25.97 0.92 32.75
C GLY A 911 24.93 1.00 33.86
N ARG A 912 23.71 0.48 33.64
CA ARG A 912 22.65 0.43 34.66
C ARG A 912 22.28 -1.01 34.97
N PHE A 913 22.00 -1.28 36.24
CA PHE A 913 21.63 -2.63 36.65
C PHE A 913 20.64 -2.62 37.81
N ALA A 914 19.87 -3.70 37.90
CA ALA A 914 19.04 -4.03 39.04
C ALA A 914 19.70 -5.17 39.82
N VAL A 915 19.67 -5.06 41.14
CA VAL A 915 20.16 -6.09 42.07
C VAL A 915 18.96 -6.83 42.61
N ARG A 916 18.95 -8.15 42.43
CA ARG A 916 17.85 -9.02 42.83
C ARG A 916 18.30 -10.10 43.78
N ASP A 917 17.48 -10.30 44.80
CA ASP A 917 17.63 -11.37 45.78
C ASP A 917 16.26 -11.76 46.34
N MET A 918 16.09 -13.02 46.72
CA MET A 918 14.83 -13.57 47.26
C MET A 918 13.57 -13.21 46.42
N ARG A 919 13.72 -13.18 45.08
CA ARG A 919 12.69 -12.77 44.09
C ARG A 919 12.25 -11.31 44.15
N GLN A 920 12.96 -10.44 44.88
CA GLN A 920 12.67 -9.01 44.98
C GLN A 920 13.82 -8.17 44.44
N THR A 921 13.50 -6.96 43.98
CA THR A 921 14.52 -5.96 43.65
C THR A 921 15.01 -5.30 44.93
N VAL A 922 16.23 -5.62 45.35
CA VAL A 922 16.81 -5.17 46.64
C VAL A 922 17.62 -3.90 46.50
N ALA A 923 18.21 -3.66 45.33
CA ALA A 923 18.91 -2.42 45.03
C ALA A 923 18.88 -2.13 43.53
N VAL A 924 19.19 -0.88 43.18
CA VAL A 924 19.39 -0.42 41.80
C VAL A 924 20.70 0.34 41.73
N GLY A 925 21.42 0.20 40.62
CA GLY A 925 22.77 0.75 40.52
C GLY A 925 23.12 1.33 39.15
N VAL A 926 24.07 2.26 39.19
CA VAL A 926 24.72 2.83 38.01
C VAL A 926 26.23 2.66 38.15
N ILE A 927 26.85 2.13 37.10
CA ILE A 927 28.28 1.87 37.04
C ILE A 927 29.02 3.18 36.81
N LYS A 928 30.01 3.48 37.66
CA LYS A 928 30.84 4.68 37.59
C LYS A 928 32.16 4.44 36.86
N GLY A 929 32.74 3.26 37.05
CA GLY A 929 33.99 2.85 36.42
C GLY A 929 34.07 1.34 36.31
N VAL A 930 34.78 0.86 35.29
CA VAL A 930 34.96 -0.58 35.01
C VAL A 930 36.44 -0.84 34.83
N GLU A 931 36.96 -1.81 35.56
CA GLU A 931 38.30 -2.36 35.33
C GLU A 931 38.19 -3.46 34.27
N LYS A 932 38.53 -3.11 33.03
CA LYS A 932 38.48 -4.06 31.90
C LYS A 932 39.67 -5.02 31.96
N LYS A 933 39.40 -6.31 31.79
CA LYS A 933 40.43 -7.35 31.76
C LYS A 933 41.17 -7.28 30.42
N ALA A 934 42.50 -7.36 30.45
CA ALA A 934 43.30 -7.39 29.24
C ALA A 934 42.86 -8.56 28.33
N PRO A 935 42.69 -8.34 27.01
CA PRO A 935 42.23 -9.38 26.10
C PRO A 935 43.26 -10.51 26.02
N THR A 936 42.98 -11.65 26.67
CA THR A 936 43.72 -12.89 26.46
C THR A 936 43.34 -13.45 25.08
N GLY A 937 44.31 -13.95 24.31
CA GLY A 937 44.20 -14.26 22.88
C GLY A 937 42.85 -14.85 22.46
N GLY A 938 42.02 -14.02 21.83
CA GLY A 938 40.67 -14.37 21.39
C GLY A 938 40.66 -15.19 20.11
N LYS A 939 39.67 -16.08 19.94
CA LYS A 939 39.48 -16.85 18.70
C LYS A 939 39.04 -15.91 17.58
N VAL A 940 39.97 -15.58 16.68
CA VAL A 940 39.68 -14.83 15.45
C VAL A 940 39.30 -15.81 14.34
N THR A 941 38.10 -15.69 13.79
CA THR A 941 37.65 -16.60 12.72
C THR A 941 38.42 -16.38 11.42
N LYS A 942 38.51 -17.43 10.58
CA LYS A 942 39.12 -17.33 9.23
C LYS A 942 38.50 -16.21 8.38
N SER A 943 37.20 -15.99 8.54
CA SER A 943 36.46 -14.89 7.89
C SER A 943 36.94 -13.51 8.36
N ALA A 944 37.09 -13.31 9.67
CA ALA A 944 37.65 -12.07 10.21
C ALA A 944 39.10 -11.84 9.77
N GLN A 945 39.94 -12.88 9.79
CA GLN A 945 41.31 -12.79 9.29
C GLN A 945 41.37 -12.38 7.82
N LYS A 946 40.50 -12.94 6.98
CA LYS A 946 40.41 -12.57 5.55
C LYS A 946 39.94 -11.13 5.37
N ALA A 947 38.91 -10.71 6.09
CA ALA A 947 38.38 -9.35 6.03
C ALA A 947 39.38 -8.29 6.53
N GLN A 948 40.22 -8.64 7.51
CA GLN A 948 41.30 -7.77 7.99
C GLN A 948 42.47 -7.68 6.99
N LYS A 949 42.76 -8.74 6.23
CA LYS A 949 43.84 -8.77 5.21
C LYS A 949 43.45 -8.16 3.86
N ALA A 950 42.16 -8.01 3.57
CA ALA A 950 41.66 -7.53 2.28
C ALA A 950 41.56 -6.00 2.16
N LYS A 951 42.25 -5.25 3.04
CA LYS A 951 42.39 -3.80 2.96
C LYS A 951 43.83 -3.41 2.77
#